data_AF-A0A961V2F9-F1
#
_entry.id   AF-A0A961V2F9-F1
#
_cell.length_a   1.000
_cell.length_b   1.000
_cell.length_c   1.000
_cell.angle_alpha   90.00
_cell.angle_beta   90.00
_cell.angle_gamma   90.00
#
_symmetry.space_group_name_H-M   'P 1'
#
loop_
_entity.id
_entity.type
_entity.pdbx_description
1 polymer ?
#
loop_
_entity_poly.entity_id
_entity_poly.type
_entity_poly.pdbx_seq_one_letter_code
_entity_poly.pdbx_strand_id
1 'polypeptide(L)'
;MTHAFLSVVIPFDAGRSDAVEARLDAMGNPPVAAIGDKLDAAAFVHFISMWVVRDDGGKPSHIIIEANADGSIAEVAAKLAATLQAELTDLLGVAGVDLGGADLATFLEKHHQPVGQGWFSNPGVNFDGTPGLTVTQIRQEADLARRVSGMLDEIAPTTPLATLTKVRDRLWDDESAKWAFTAAPAPSLDPMPSASWGAIILSAVTAFLWPLLVVAGIVLVVVWILGGFALGAWIATLVLIGELLLLIPVYGALRRAEETDIPEDIPPDPDKVADYMKREGHARQSHLAAVSTIKPGPLRWLTLRAGLWFAGILAVHFSRPGFLGTTGVIHFARWLVLPGSDKLLFTSNYDGVWESYIEDFIEKAREGVTGIWSNTVGFPKSEKLIFKGCADGDRLRLWTRRQQRTTLFWYTAYPDLTLNRIRINAAIRQGIAAAVTEGDAADWLSCFGSEIRRPDALELKEIPTLVFGGLGRLRFSTSLFLRFAGDRAGTKAWLAEVAPEIAYGDTRGDAQATVLGLSKDGLAKLGLTRDDMVTFPLAFQHGSNVPWRASALGDTGRNDPKDWLWGKPGEEVDAVLVLYGKDKTSLGGLARERRQQLKAHKIDILHALPLAEIPKEAEPATGVRVREPFGFADGISQPRIRGISRGGDPAQATHLVEAGEFVIGYPDNLGYLPPSPSVAAAADPDGLLPALGEDPFAQRPRFTPPSPNERRDLGRNGSFLVVRQLEQDRPEFETFLVEAAAALRAAGRAPDTGKVPLEEWIAAKMVGRWKDGSSLVRNPTGPASDLATVPGASAPKRAVKPDNDFLYGAEDSTGARCPLGAHIRRSNPRETFEPGSEAQLAISNRHRILRVGRTYGPDKAGTTGLLFMCLNTDIDRQFGFIQQTWALAPSFHGLESEVDAFVGVSDKRGVFTIPTTDGPIRVKGLRDFVTVKGSAYFFLPGRRAVHYLSAVP
;
A
#
# COMPACT_ATOMS: atom_id res chain seq x y z
N MET A 1 -29.97 7.50 10.89
CA MET A 1 -30.64 7.20 12.18
C MET A 1 -29.56 7.05 13.24
N THR A 2 -29.85 7.38 14.50
CA THR A 2 -28.90 7.21 15.62
C THR A 2 -28.97 5.77 16.14
N HIS A 3 -27.84 5.21 16.54
CA HIS A 3 -27.80 4.01 17.37
C HIS A 3 -27.80 4.42 18.83
N ALA A 4 -28.67 3.78 19.62
CA ALA A 4 -28.75 3.98 21.05
C ALA A 4 -27.85 2.97 21.76
N PHE A 5 -27.04 3.50 22.68
CA PHE A 5 -26.24 2.73 23.62
C PHE A 5 -26.93 2.78 24.99
N LEU A 6 -27.98 1.97 25.19
CA LEU A 6 -28.69 1.92 26.46
C LEU A 6 -27.88 1.10 27.48
N SER A 7 -27.50 1.74 28.58
CA SER A 7 -26.80 1.16 29.73
C SER A 7 -27.64 1.37 30.98
N VAL A 8 -28.46 0.41 31.41
CA VAL A 8 -29.29 0.56 32.60
C VAL A 8 -28.58 -0.08 33.78
N VAL A 9 -28.34 0.72 34.82
CA VAL A 9 -27.66 0.28 36.05
C VAL A 9 -28.62 0.38 37.22
N ILE A 10 -28.98 -0.76 37.80
CA ILE A 10 -30.04 -0.85 38.80
C ILE A 10 -29.45 -1.42 40.09
N PRO A 11 -29.28 -0.61 41.16
CA PRO A 11 -28.80 -1.11 42.44
C PRO A 11 -29.88 -1.93 43.15
N PHE A 12 -29.49 -3.03 43.80
CA PHE A 12 -30.37 -3.89 44.58
C PHE A 12 -29.62 -4.52 45.77
N ASP A 13 -30.38 -5.14 46.68
CA ASP A 13 -29.84 -5.81 47.86
C ASP A 13 -28.94 -7.00 47.47
N ALA A 14 -27.68 -6.96 47.89
CA ALA A 14 -26.68 -7.98 47.60
C ALA A 14 -27.11 -9.39 48.05
N GLY A 15 -27.94 -9.50 49.10
CA GLY A 15 -28.49 -10.77 49.58
C GLY A 15 -29.42 -11.47 48.60
N ARG A 16 -29.88 -10.78 47.53
CA ARG A 16 -30.77 -11.32 46.50
C ARG A 16 -30.04 -11.76 45.23
N SER A 17 -28.70 -11.65 45.18
CA SER A 17 -27.92 -11.86 43.96
C SER A 17 -28.14 -13.23 43.33
N ASP A 18 -28.14 -14.31 44.12
CA ASP A 18 -28.35 -15.67 43.61
C ASP A 18 -29.73 -15.85 42.97
N ALA A 19 -30.78 -15.24 43.56
CA ALA A 19 -32.14 -15.32 43.03
C ALA A 19 -32.28 -14.52 41.72
N VAL A 20 -31.66 -13.34 41.64
CA VAL A 20 -31.64 -12.51 40.44
C VAL A 20 -30.87 -13.20 39.31
N GLU A 21 -29.69 -13.75 39.60
CA GLU A 21 -28.89 -14.48 38.61
C GLU A 21 -29.60 -15.75 38.13
N ALA A 22 -30.21 -16.54 39.03
CA ALA A 22 -31.01 -17.70 38.63
C ALA A 22 -32.19 -17.31 37.73
N ARG A 23 -32.80 -16.14 37.99
CA ARG A 23 -33.89 -15.64 37.15
C ARG A 23 -33.41 -15.20 35.76
N LEU A 24 -32.25 -14.56 35.68
CA LEU A 24 -31.62 -14.21 34.40
C LEU A 24 -31.23 -15.45 33.61
N ASP A 25 -30.62 -16.46 34.26
CA ASP A 25 -30.22 -17.72 33.61
C ASP A 25 -31.45 -18.46 33.04
N ALA A 26 -32.60 -18.38 33.72
CA ALA A 26 -33.87 -18.93 33.23
C ALA A 26 -34.43 -18.21 31.98
N MET A 27 -34.00 -16.97 31.69
CA MET A 27 -34.34 -16.27 30.44
C MET A 27 -33.52 -16.80 29.25
N GLY A 28 -32.35 -17.38 29.51
CA GLY A 28 -31.52 -18.11 28.55
C GLY A 28 -30.41 -17.29 27.88
N ASN A 29 -29.31 -17.96 27.54
CA ASN A 29 -28.26 -17.49 26.64
C ASN A 29 -27.87 -18.64 25.67
N PRO A 30 -28.42 -18.67 24.44
CA PRO A 30 -29.33 -17.70 23.83
C PRO A 30 -30.71 -17.65 24.51
N PRO A 31 -31.53 -16.61 24.26
CA PRO A 31 -32.82 -16.45 24.92
C PRO A 31 -33.75 -17.62 24.59
N VAL A 32 -34.62 -17.98 25.53
CA VAL A 32 -35.72 -18.91 25.23
C VAL A 32 -36.61 -18.34 24.12
N ALA A 33 -37.19 -19.21 23.29
CA ALA A 33 -37.95 -18.82 22.10
C ALA A 33 -39.03 -17.75 22.37
N ALA A 34 -39.74 -17.84 23.50
CA ALA A 34 -40.76 -16.86 23.88
C ALA A 34 -40.24 -15.42 24.05
N ILE A 35 -38.94 -15.25 24.36
CA ILE A 35 -38.27 -13.96 24.46
C ILE A 35 -37.59 -13.61 23.13
N GLY A 36 -36.88 -14.58 22.53
CA GLY A 36 -36.21 -14.41 21.24
C GLY A 36 -37.16 -13.95 20.14
N ASP A 37 -38.29 -14.64 19.96
CA ASP A 37 -39.28 -14.34 18.92
C ASP A 37 -39.89 -12.93 19.08
N LYS A 38 -40.07 -12.45 20.33
CA LYS A 38 -40.55 -11.09 20.60
C LYS A 38 -39.52 -10.04 20.15
N LEU A 39 -38.24 -10.26 20.47
CA LEU A 39 -37.16 -9.36 20.08
C LEU A 39 -36.93 -9.39 18.56
N ASP A 40 -37.03 -10.56 17.94
CA ASP A 40 -36.94 -10.74 16.50
C ASP A 40 -38.05 -10.00 15.76
N ALA A 41 -39.29 -10.11 16.24
CA ALA A 41 -40.44 -9.43 15.66
C ALA A 41 -40.38 -7.90 15.83
N ALA A 42 -39.84 -7.42 16.95
CA ALA A 42 -39.70 -5.98 17.22
C ALA A 42 -38.60 -5.32 16.36
N ALA A 43 -37.59 -6.08 15.92
CA ALA A 43 -36.59 -5.71 14.92
C ALA A 43 -35.90 -4.34 15.13
N PHE A 44 -35.60 -3.99 16.38
CA PHE A 44 -34.90 -2.74 16.73
C PHE A 44 -33.67 -2.94 17.61
N VAL A 45 -33.50 -4.10 18.25
CA VAL A 45 -32.35 -4.42 19.11
C VAL A 45 -31.34 -5.21 18.28
N HIS A 46 -30.11 -4.72 18.14
CA HIS A 46 -29.01 -5.48 17.55
C HIS A 46 -28.53 -6.55 18.54
N PHE A 47 -28.21 -6.11 19.74
CA PHE A 47 -27.76 -6.95 20.84
C PHE A 47 -28.35 -6.47 22.16
N ILE A 48 -28.70 -7.40 23.04
CA ILE A 48 -28.99 -7.10 24.43
C ILE A 48 -28.35 -8.14 25.34
N SER A 49 -27.72 -7.71 26.42
CA SER A 49 -27.23 -8.60 27.48
C SER A 49 -27.69 -8.13 28.86
N MET A 50 -27.89 -9.10 29.75
CA MET A 50 -28.26 -8.85 31.15
C MET A 50 -27.44 -9.73 32.08
N TRP A 51 -26.90 -9.12 33.13
CA TRP A 51 -25.99 -9.77 34.08
C TRP A 51 -25.88 -8.95 35.37
N VAL A 52 -25.21 -9.53 36.38
CA VAL A 52 -25.08 -8.95 37.72
C VAL A 52 -23.63 -8.60 38.04
N VAL A 53 -23.43 -7.40 38.60
CA VAL A 53 -22.17 -7.02 39.27
C VAL A 53 -22.40 -7.16 40.79
N ARG A 54 -21.82 -8.21 41.37
CA ARG A 54 -21.84 -8.43 42.83
C ARG A 54 -20.92 -7.44 43.55
N ASP A 55 -21.30 -7.06 44.76
CA ASP A 55 -20.44 -6.32 45.70
C ASP A 55 -19.96 -7.24 46.83
N ASP A 56 -18.68 -7.12 47.20
CA ASP A 56 -18.02 -7.97 48.19
C ASP A 56 -17.78 -7.23 49.53
N GLY A 57 -18.40 -6.05 49.75
CA GLY A 57 -18.01 -5.11 50.81
C GLY A 57 -19.13 -4.30 51.49
N GLY A 58 -20.39 -4.73 51.40
CA GLY A 58 -21.53 -4.10 52.09
C GLY A 58 -22.23 -2.97 51.32
N LYS A 59 -21.98 -2.83 50.01
CA LYS A 59 -22.70 -1.95 49.08
C LYS A 59 -23.76 -2.74 48.30
N PRO A 60 -24.72 -2.07 47.61
CA PRO A 60 -25.66 -2.77 46.75
C PRO A 60 -24.96 -3.48 45.59
N SER A 61 -25.50 -4.65 45.20
CA SER A 61 -25.19 -5.28 43.92
C SER A 61 -25.95 -4.58 42.80
N HIS A 62 -25.55 -4.76 41.54
CA HIS A 62 -26.15 -4.04 40.42
C HIS A 62 -26.60 -5.00 39.32
N ILE A 63 -27.84 -4.84 38.86
CA ILE A 63 -28.30 -5.41 37.58
C ILE A 63 -27.83 -4.49 36.48
N ILE A 64 -27.20 -5.08 35.47
CA ILE A 64 -26.71 -4.39 34.29
C ILE A 64 -27.55 -4.87 33.10
N ILE A 65 -28.28 -3.95 32.46
CA ILE A 65 -29.00 -4.21 31.20
C ILE A 65 -28.36 -3.36 30.11
N GLU A 66 -27.76 -4.02 29.14
CA GLU A 66 -27.00 -3.40 28.06
C GLU A 66 -27.67 -3.70 26.75
N ALA A 67 -28.20 -2.68 26.07
CA ALA A 67 -28.81 -2.83 24.75
C ALA A 67 -28.15 -1.90 23.72
N ASN A 68 -27.87 -2.46 22.55
CA ASN A 68 -27.48 -1.75 21.33
C ASN A 68 -28.66 -1.81 20.36
N ALA A 69 -29.26 -0.67 20.03
CA ALA A 69 -30.55 -0.64 19.34
C ALA A 69 -30.74 0.58 18.44
N ASP A 70 -31.70 0.46 17.52
CA ASP A 70 -32.11 1.49 16.57
C ASP A 70 -32.95 2.59 17.24
N GLY A 71 -32.54 3.85 17.08
CA GLY A 71 -33.29 5.03 17.50
C GLY A 71 -32.59 5.85 18.59
N SER A 72 -33.37 6.66 19.31
CA SER A 72 -32.95 7.40 20.49
C SER A 72 -33.06 6.54 21.76
N ILE A 73 -32.38 6.95 22.84
CA ILE A 73 -32.44 6.26 24.14
C ILE A 73 -33.89 6.11 24.64
N ALA A 74 -34.70 7.17 24.51
CA ALA A 74 -36.08 7.16 24.98
C ALA A 74 -36.97 6.20 24.15
N GLU A 75 -36.84 6.23 22.83
CA GLU A 75 -37.57 5.29 21.95
C GLU A 75 -37.19 3.84 22.23
N VAL A 76 -35.90 3.57 22.48
CA VAL A 76 -35.41 2.23 22.80
C VAL A 76 -35.90 1.77 24.16
N ALA A 77 -35.88 2.62 25.19
CA ALA A 77 -36.42 2.28 26.50
C ALA A 77 -37.93 1.98 26.44
N ALA A 78 -38.70 2.79 25.71
CA ALA A 78 -40.13 2.56 25.50
C ALA A 78 -40.41 1.24 24.76
N LYS A 79 -39.71 0.98 23.65
CA LYS A 79 -39.85 -0.28 22.89
C LYS A 79 -39.41 -1.49 23.70
N LEU A 80 -38.34 -1.38 24.47
CA LEU A 80 -37.84 -2.48 25.31
C LEU A 80 -38.81 -2.78 26.44
N ALA A 81 -39.33 -1.74 27.11
CA ALA A 81 -40.36 -1.89 28.12
C ALA A 81 -41.61 -2.57 27.55
N ALA A 82 -42.09 -2.16 26.37
CA ALA A 82 -43.23 -2.80 25.72
C ALA A 82 -42.96 -4.27 25.32
N THR A 83 -41.75 -4.58 24.85
CA THR A 83 -41.39 -5.91 24.35
C THR A 83 -41.15 -6.92 25.47
N LEU A 84 -40.49 -6.49 26.55
CA LEU A 84 -40.06 -7.34 27.67
C LEU A 84 -40.72 -6.95 29.00
N GLN A 85 -41.93 -6.38 28.96
CA GLN A 85 -42.62 -5.86 30.14
C GLN A 85 -42.72 -6.90 31.26
N ALA A 86 -43.18 -8.11 30.92
CA ALA A 86 -43.42 -9.17 31.90
C ALA A 86 -42.10 -9.68 32.50
N GLU A 87 -41.11 -9.91 31.65
CA GLU A 87 -39.80 -10.45 32.00
C GLU A 87 -39.01 -9.48 32.88
N LEU A 88 -38.97 -8.20 32.52
CA LEU A 88 -38.25 -7.18 33.28
C LEU A 88 -38.96 -6.83 34.59
N THR A 89 -40.30 -6.75 34.60
CA THR A 89 -41.04 -6.48 35.84
C THR A 89 -40.84 -7.59 36.86
N ASP A 90 -40.86 -8.85 36.40
CA ASP A 90 -40.63 -10.01 37.25
C ASP A 90 -39.18 -10.05 37.78
N LEU A 91 -38.17 -9.78 36.94
CA LEU A 91 -36.78 -9.66 37.36
C LEU A 91 -36.58 -8.58 38.44
N LEU A 92 -37.18 -7.40 38.25
CA LEU A 92 -37.12 -6.30 39.22
C LEU A 92 -37.83 -6.67 40.54
N GLY A 93 -38.94 -7.42 40.45
CA GLY A 93 -39.65 -7.96 41.60
C GLY A 93 -38.77 -8.91 42.44
N VAL A 94 -38.06 -9.84 41.78
CA VAL A 94 -37.08 -10.73 42.44
C VAL A 94 -35.97 -9.92 43.11
N ALA A 95 -35.47 -8.88 42.44
CA ALA A 95 -34.44 -7.98 42.97
C ALA A 95 -34.94 -7.09 44.13
N GLY A 96 -36.26 -7.00 44.35
CA GLY A 96 -36.86 -6.13 45.36
C GLY A 96 -36.83 -4.66 44.99
N VAL A 97 -36.78 -4.36 43.69
CA VAL A 97 -36.74 -3.00 43.16
C VAL A 97 -38.16 -2.54 42.86
N ASP A 98 -38.60 -1.48 43.53
CA ASP A 98 -39.89 -0.82 43.28
C ASP A 98 -39.74 0.23 42.18
N LEU A 99 -40.68 0.25 41.22
CA LEU A 99 -40.75 1.26 40.16
C LEU A 99 -41.22 2.63 40.69
N GLY A 100 -41.76 2.69 41.91
CA GLY A 100 -42.11 3.95 42.57
C GLY A 100 -43.24 4.71 41.87
N GLY A 101 -44.15 4.00 41.21
CA GLY A 101 -45.28 4.56 40.45
C GLY A 101 -44.94 5.04 39.03
N ALA A 102 -43.68 4.95 38.59
CA ALA A 102 -43.30 5.18 37.20
C ALA A 102 -43.61 3.95 36.33
N ASP A 103 -43.86 4.16 35.03
CA ASP A 103 -43.87 3.05 34.08
C ASP A 103 -42.45 2.52 33.83
N LEU A 104 -42.36 1.31 33.27
CA LEU A 104 -41.07 0.64 33.06
C LEU A 104 -40.18 1.43 32.10
N ALA A 105 -40.74 2.09 31.07
CA ALA A 105 -39.97 2.89 30.12
C ALA A 105 -39.25 4.05 30.82
N THR A 106 -40.00 4.85 31.58
CA THR A 106 -39.48 5.96 32.38
C THR A 106 -38.45 5.49 33.40
N PHE A 107 -38.69 4.31 34.00
CA PHE A 107 -37.75 3.70 34.93
C PHE A 107 -36.42 3.34 34.27
N LEU A 108 -36.43 2.72 33.09
CA LEU A 108 -35.23 2.34 32.34
C LEU A 108 -34.43 3.58 31.90
N GLU A 109 -35.11 4.62 31.42
CA GLU A 109 -34.46 5.89 31.06
C GLU A 109 -33.80 6.56 32.25
N LYS A 110 -34.48 6.60 33.41
CA LYS A 110 -33.94 7.19 34.63
C LYS A 110 -32.67 6.48 35.12
N HIS A 111 -32.59 5.17 34.93
CA HIS A 111 -31.44 4.36 35.35
C HIS A 111 -30.38 4.22 34.25
N HIS A 112 -30.60 4.83 33.09
CA HIS A 112 -29.60 4.88 32.04
C HIS A 112 -28.37 5.69 32.47
N GLN A 113 -27.17 5.14 32.26
CA GLN A 113 -25.89 5.79 32.51
C GLN A 113 -25.22 6.26 31.21
N PRO A 114 -25.37 7.53 30.80
CA PRO A 114 -24.66 8.06 29.65
C PRO A 114 -23.17 8.17 29.94
N VAL A 115 -22.33 7.74 28.99
CA VAL A 115 -20.88 7.82 29.11
C VAL A 115 -20.32 9.09 28.48
N GLY A 116 -19.21 9.59 29.03
CA GLY A 116 -18.45 10.70 28.47
C GLY A 116 -17.01 10.74 28.98
N GLN A 117 -16.23 11.67 28.43
CA GLN A 117 -14.79 11.75 28.68
C GLN A 117 -14.38 13.01 29.46
N GLY A 118 -15.26 14.01 29.60
CA GLY A 118 -15.00 15.26 30.32
C GLY A 118 -15.16 15.15 31.85
N TRP A 119 -14.64 16.13 32.58
CA TRP A 119 -14.55 16.15 34.05
C TRP A 119 -15.82 15.77 34.82
N PHE A 120 -16.99 16.19 34.35
CA PHE A 120 -18.28 15.98 35.04
C PHE A 120 -19.14 14.87 34.44
N SER A 121 -18.67 14.22 33.38
CA SER A 121 -19.36 13.09 32.75
C SER A 121 -18.98 11.77 33.42
N ASN A 122 -19.86 10.77 33.35
CA ASN A 122 -19.52 9.42 33.79
C ASN A 122 -18.44 8.84 32.86
N PRO A 123 -17.23 8.51 33.35
CA PRO A 123 -16.14 8.08 32.48
C PRO A 123 -16.51 6.85 31.65
N GLY A 124 -16.39 6.97 30.34
CA GLY A 124 -16.58 5.84 29.43
C GLY A 124 -16.40 6.21 27.97
N VAL A 125 -16.46 5.20 27.10
CA VAL A 125 -16.42 5.37 25.65
C VAL A 125 -17.22 4.25 24.98
N ASN A 126 -17.96 4.60 23.94
CA ASN A 126 -18.73 3.67 23.11
C ASN A 126 -18.04 3.50 21.76
N PHE A 127 -18.18 2.31 21.19
CA PHE A 127 -17.74 1.96 19.85
C PHE A 127 -18.88 1.29 19.09
N ASP A 128 -19.10 1.70 17.84
CA ASP A 128 -20.13 1.22 16.93
C ASP A 128 -19.47 0.66 15.67
N GLY A 129 -19.63 -0.64 15.44
CA GLY A 129 -19.10 -1.42 14.32
C GLY A 129 -19.99 -1.40 13.08
N THR A 130 -21.27 -1.05 13.24
CA THR A 130 -22.27 -0.97 12.15
C THR A 130 -22.88 0.44 12.04
N PRO A 131 -22.08 1.52 12.07
CA PRO A 131 -22.62 2.86 12.26
C PRO A 131 -23.70 3.21 11.21
N GLY A 132 -24.91 3.49 11.68
CA GLY A 132 -26.04 3.93 10.86
C GLY A 132 -26.79 2.82 10.10
N LEU A 133 -26.42 1.55 10.26
CA LEU A 133 -27.09 0.39 9.67
C LEU A 133 -28.12 -0.18 10.67
N THR A 134 -29.40 -0.12 10.34
CA THR A 134 -30.46 -0.66 11.22
C THR A 134 -30.57 -2.18 11.18
N VAL A 135 -31.18 -2.78 12.21
CA VAL A 135 -31.45 -4.23 12.24
C VAL A 135 -32.25 -4.68 11.00
N THR A 136 -33.27 -3.89 10.65
CA THR A 136 -34.11 -4.17 9.47
C THR A 136 -33.29 -4.12 8.18
N GLN A 137 -32.43 -3.11 8.03
CA GLN A 137 -31.57 -2.99 6.86
C GLN A 137 -30.59 -4.16 6.75
N ILE A 138 -29.94 -4.54 7.85
CA ILE A 138 -28.97 -5.66 7.89
C ILE A 138 -29.63 -6.97 7.43
N ARG A 139 -30.83 -7.27 7.93
CA ARG A 139 -31.58 -8.48 7.56
C ARG A 139 -32.00 -8.44 6.08
N GLN A 140 -32.57 -7.32 5.62
CA GLN A 140 -33.01 -7.15 4.23
C GLN A 140 -31.85 -7.28 3.23
N GLU A 141 -30.70 -6.69 3.53
CA GLU A 141 -29.50 -6.76 2.68
C GLU A 141 -28.90 -8.17 2.65
N ALA A 142 -28.97 -8.92 3.75
CA ALA A 142 -28.56 -10.32 3.77
C ALA A 142 -29.45 -11.20 2.90
N ASP A 143 -30.76 -10.98 2.94
CA ASP A 143 -31.73 -11.70 2.10
C ASP A 143 -31.54 -11.37 0.62
N LEU A 144 -31.35 -10.09 0.30
CA LEU A 144 -31.03 -9.63 -1.06
C LEU A 144 -29.76 -10.32 -1.58
N ALA A 145 -28.69 -10.33 -0.80
CA ALA A 145 -27.42 -10.93 -1.21
C ALA A 145 -27.55 -12.44 -1.47
N ARG A 146 -28.32 -13.18 -0.65
CA ARG A 146 -28.62 -14.60 -0.88
C ARG A 146 -29.37 -14.83 -2.19
N ARG A 147 -30.40 -14.02 -2.44
CA ARG A 147 -31.20 -14.09 -3.67
C ARG A 147 -30.39 -13.81 -4.92
N VAL A 148 -29.58 -12.74 -4.90
CA VAL A 148 -28.73 -12.37 -6.03
C VAL A 148 -27.67 -13.43 -6.31
N SER A 149 -27.09 -14.02 -5.27
CA SER A 149 -26.15 -15.14 -5.45
C SER A 149 -26.79 -16.28 -6.24
N GLY A 150 -28.02 -16.68 -5.90
CA GLY A 150 -28.75 -17.71 -6.65
C GLY A 150 -29.05 -17.30 -8.10
N MET A 151 -29.31 -16.02 -8.38
CA MET A 151 -29.49 -15.53 -9.75
C MET A 151 -28.20 -15.62 -10.58
N LEU A 152 -27.05 -15.32 -9.97
CA LEU A 152 -25.75 -15.38 -10.64
C LEU A 152 -25.38 -16.81 -11.07
N ASP A 153 -25.82 -17.82 -10.32
CA ASP A 153 -25.62 -19.23 -10.68
C ASP A 153 -26.33 -19.62 -12.00
N GLU A 154 -27.37 -18.88 -12.39
CA GLU A 154 -28.17 -19.14 -13.60
C GLU A 154 -27.78 -18.27 -14.81
N ILE A 155 -27.06 -17.16 -14.58
CA ILE A 155 -26.71 -16.20 -15.64
C ILE A 155 -25.37 -16.60 -16.26
N ALA A 156 -25.38 -16.91 -17.56
CA ALA A 156 -24.15 -17.16 -18.31
C ALA A 156 -23.25 -15.90 -18.31
N PRO A 157 -21.96 -16.00 -17.92
CA PRO A 157 -21.05 -14.86 -17.86
C PRO A 157 -20.85 -14.22 -19.24
N THR A 158 -21.01 -12.90 -19.31
CA THR A 158 -20.66 -12.08 -20.48
C THR A 158 -19.66 -11.02 -20.07
N THR A 159 -19.88 -9.73 -20.37
CA THR A 159 -19.13 -8.66 -19.69
C THR A 159 -19.68 -8.46 -18.26
N PRO A 160 -18.87 -7.94 -17.32
CA PRO A 160 -19.32 -7.59 -15.98
C PRO A 160 -20.60 -6.75 -15.97
N LEU A 161 -20.64 -5.64 -16.72
CA LEU A 161 -21.79 -4.74 -16.73
C LEU A 161 -23.06 -5.38 -17.32
N ALA A 162 -22.92 -6.17 -18.39
CA ALA A 162 -24.04 -6.90 -18.97
C ALA A 162 -24.60 -7.95 -17.99
N THR A 163 -23.73 -8.58 -17.20
CA THR A 163 -24.13 -9.55 -16.17
C THR A 163 -24.92 -8.86 -15.05
N LEU A 164 -24.42 -7.74 -14.53
CA LEU A 164 -25.12 -6.93 -13.54
C LEU A 164 -26.47 -6.41 -14.06
N THR A 165 -26.54 -5.99 -15.33
CA THR A 165 -27.78 -5.52 -15.95
C THR A 165 -28.86 -6.60 -15.95
N LYS A 166 -28.52 -7.84 -16.33
CA LYS A 166 -29.45 -8.98 -16.26
C LYS A 166 -29.95 -9.26 -14.84
N VAL A 167 -29.09 -9.11 -13.83
CA VAL A 167 -29.49 -9.25 -12.42
C VAL A 167 -30.49 -8.15 -12.06
N ARG A 168 -30.22 -6.90 -12.44
CA ARG A 168 -31.13 -5.76 -12.21
C ARG A 168 -32.49 -6.01 -12.85
N ASP A 169 -32.53 -6.46 -14.10
CA ASP A 169 -33.80 -6.72 -14.80
C ASP A 169 -34.66 -7.74 -14.01
N ARG A 170 -34.06 -8.86 -13.57
CA ARG A 170 -34.75 -9.87 -12.76
C ARG A 170 -35.21 -9.37 -11.39
N LEU A 171 -34.43 -8.50 -10.75
CA LEU A 171 -34.80 -7.91 -9.47
C LEU A 171 -35.90 -6.86 -9.62
N TRP A 172 -35.93 -6.13 -10.74
CA TRP A 172 -36.90 -5.07 -10.99
C TRP A 172 -38.34 -5.62 -11.11
N ASP A 173 -38.48 -6.83 -11.64
CA ASP A 173 -39.76 -7.53 -11.77
C ASP A 173 -40.34 -8.00 -10.42
N ASP A 174 -39.54 -8.02 -9.34
CA ASP A 174 -40.00 -8.33 -7.99
C ASP A 174 -40.26 -7.06 -7.16
N GLU A 175 -41.53 -6.78 -6.88
CA GLU A 175 -41.96 -5.68 -6.00
C GLU A 175 -41.21 -5.66 -4.65
N SER A 176 -40.91 -6.83 -4.09
CA SER A 176 -40.24 -6.94 -2.79
C SER A 176 -38.76 -6.54 -2.82
N ALA A 177 -38.16 -6.37 -4.01
CA ALA A 177 -36.76 -6.05 -4.20
C ALA A 177 -36.52 -4.61 -4.67
N LYS A 178 -37.56 -3.85 -5.01
CA LYS A 178 -37.43 -2.47 -5.54
C LYS A 178 -36.68 -1.51 -4.61
N TRP A 179 -36.77 -1.71 -3.29
CA TRP A 179 -36.03 -0.92 -2.30
C TRP A 179 -34.50 -0.99 -2.49
N ALA A 180 -33.99 -2.06 -3.11
CA ALA A 180 -32.57 -2.27 -3.35
C ALA A 180 -31.98 -1.35 -4.43
N PHE A 181 -32.82 -0.79 -5.31
CA PHE A 181 -32.41 0.16 -6.36
C PHE A 181 -32.18 1.58 -5.83
N THR A 182 -32.42 1.81 -4.54
CA THR A 182 -32.03 3.05 -3.87
C THR A 182 -30.80 2.78 -3.02
N ALA A 183 -29.72 3.51 -3.29
CA ALA A 183 -28.49 3.45 -2.51
C ALA A 183 -28.78 3.91 -1.07
N ALA A 184 -28.49 3.05 -0.09
CA ALA A 184 -28.54 3.43 1.31
C ALA A 184 -27.15 3.85 1.82
N PRO A 185 -27.09 4.81 2.76
CA PRO A 185 -25.87 5.11 3.48
C PRO A 185 -25.34 3.86 4.18
N ALA A 186 -24.05 3.58 4.00
CA ALA A 186 -23.33 2.55 4.75
C ALA A 186 -21.98 3.12 5.18
N PRO A 187 -21.94 3.93 6.27
CA PRO A 187 -20.72 4.59 6.73
C PRO A 187 -19.52 3.65 6.92
N SER A 188 -19.77 2.37 7.23
CA SER A 188 -18.72 1.34 7.33
C SER A 188 -17.94 1.07 6.02
N LEU A 189 -18.44 1.55 4.88
CA LEU A 189 -17.77 1.46 3.58
C LEU A 189 -16.98 2.73 3.25
N ASP A 190 -17.16 3.81 4.01
CA ASP A 190 -16.47 5.07 3.77
C ASP A 190 -14.96 4.96 4.08
N PRO A 191 -14.12 5.79 3.42
CA PRO A 191 -12.69 5.82 3.69
C PRO A 191 -12.40 6.37 5.10
N MET A 192 -11.15 6.23 5.54
CA MET A 192 -10.71 6.81 6.81
C MET A 192 -10.87 8.34 6.76
N PRO A 193 -11.44 8.97 7.80
CA PRO A 193 -11.54 10.43 7.84
C PRO A 193 -10.15 11.05 7.91
N SER A 194 -9.97 12.21 7.28
CA SER A 194 -8.72 12.98 7.43
C SER A 194 -8.59 13.47 8.87
N ALA A 195 -7.49 13.12 9.54
CA ALA A 195 -7.22 13.60 10.88
C ALA A 195 -7.01 15.13 10.89
N SER A 196 -7.80 15.85 11.68
CA SER A 196 -7.62 17.29 11.90
C SER A 196 -6.94 17.51 13.24
N TRP A 197 -5.67 17.88 13.22
CA TRP A 197 -4.93 18.23 14.43
C TRP A 197 -5.62 19.34 15.24
N GLY A 198 -6.25 20.30 14.55
CA GLY A 198 -7.05 21.34 15.21
C GLY A 198 -8.26 20.77 15.96
N ALA A 199 -8.99 19.82 15.38
CA ALA A 199 -10.12 19.16 16.05
C ALA A 199 -9.66 18.32 17.26
N ILE A 200 -8.53 17.62 17.13
CA ILE A 200 -7.94 16.84 18.22
C ILE A 200 -7.54 17.77 19.37
N ILE A 201 -6.83 18.86 19.08
CA ILE A 201 -6.44 19.86 20.10
C ILE A 201 -7.68 20.45 20.76
N LEU A 202 -8.69 20.85 19.98
CA LEU A 202 -9.95 21.38 20.51
C LEU A 202 -10.65 20.37 21.42
N SER A 203 -10.65 19.08 21.07
CA SER A 203 -11.20 18.02 21.93
C SER A 203 -10.44 17.88 23.24
N ALA A 204 -9.10 17.98 23.24
CA ALA A 204 -8.28 17.93 24.44
C ALA A 204 -8.55 19.14 25.34
N VAL A 205 -8.68 20.33 24.74
CA VAL A 205 -9.00 21.57 25.45
C VAL A 205 -10.36 21.49 26.11
N THR A 206 -11.39 21.10 25.36
CA THR A 206 -12.76 21.01 25.86
C THR A 206 -12.95 19.88 26.87
N ALA A 207 -12.24 18.77 26.74
CA ALA A 207 -12.34 17.66 27.68
C ALA A 207 -11.54 17.89 28.97
N PHE A 208 -10.31 18.42 28.89
CA PHE A 208 -9.37 18.45 30.00
C PHE A 208 -8.74 19.80 30.32
N LEU A 209 -8.34 20.59 29.32
CA LEU A 209 -7.46 21.76 29.55
C LEU A 209 -8.21 23.07 29.80
N TRP A 210 -9.54 23.14 29.61
CA TRP A 210 -10.32 24.36 29.85
C TRP A 210 -10.19 24.95 31.27
N PRO A 211 -10.01 24.17 32.36
CA PRO A 211 -9.82 24.77 33.69
C PRO A 211 -8.56 25.62 33.77
N LEU A 212 -7.48 25.21 33.09
CA LEU A 212 -6.23 25.97 32.98
C LEU A 212 -6.48 27.30 32.25
N LEU A 213 -7.25 27.24 31.15
CA LEU A 213 -7.63 28.43 30.39
C LEU A 213 -8.51 29.39 31.19
N VAL A 214 -9.36 28.88 32.09
CA VAL A 214 -10.19 29.72 32.97
C VAL A 214 -9.32 30.46 33.99
N VAL A 215 -8.35 29.79 34.60
CA VAL A 215 -7.42 30.43 35.55
C VAL A 215 -6.60 31.51 34.84
N ALA A 216 -5.97 31.17 33.71
CA ALA A 216 -5.23 32.15 32.90
C ALA A 216 -6.13 33.31 32.40
N GLY A 217 -7.38 33.03 32.03
CA GLY A 217 -8.37 34.02 31.60
C GLY A 217 -8.81 34.96 32.72
N ILE A 218 -9.01 34.45 33.94
CA ILE A 218 -9.30 35.29 35.11
C ILE A 218 -8.11 36.20 35.41
N VAL A 219 -6.89 35.67 35.38
CA VAL A 219 -5.66 36.46 35.57
C VAL A 219 -5.53 37.54 34.49
N LEU A 220 -5.80 37.20 33.22
CA LEU A 220 -5.82 38.16 32.12
C LEU A 220 -6.78 39.31 32.41
N VAL A 221 -8.03 39.03 32.79
CA VAL A 221 -9.05 40.05 33.03
C VAL A 221 -8.68 40.93 34.24
N VAL A 222 -8.25 40.33 35.35
CA VAL A 222 -7.87 41.06 36.56
C VAL A 222 -6.68 41.98 36.30
N VAL A 223 -5.62 41.47 35.67
CA VAL A 223 -4.42 42.28 35.37
C VAL A 223 -4.71 43.30 34.28
N TRP A 224 -5.57 42.99 33.30
CA TRP A 224 -5.99 43.96 32.29
C TRP A 224 -6.69 45.16 32.94
N ILE A 225 -7.61 44.94 33.87
CA ILE A 225 -8.30 46.01 34.61
C ILE A 225 -7.30 46.87 35.41
N LEU A 226 -6.25 46.27 35.98
CA LEU A 226 -5.32 46.95 36.88
C LEU A 226 -4.09 47.57 36.20
N GLY A 227 -3.64 47.02 35.07
CA GLY A 227 -2.33 47.33 34.48
C GLY A 227 -2.26 47.29 32.95
N GLY A 228 -3.41 47.15 32.27
CA GLY A 228 -3.50 47.17 30.81
C GLY A 228 -3.36 45.79 30.15
N PHE A 229 -3.90 45.69 28.93
CA PHE A 229 -4.08 44.42 28.23
C PHE A 229 -2.76 43.68 27.96
N ALA A 230 -1.71 44.39 27.54
CA ALA A 230 -0.42 43.79 27.22
C ALA A 230 0.23 43.10 28.43
N LEU A 231 0.16 43.72 29.61
CA LEU A 231 0.65 43.13 30.85
C LEU A 231 -0.21 41.93 31.27
N GLY A 232 -1.54 42.05 31.14
CA GLY A 232 -2.46 40.95 31.42
C GLY A 232 -2.21 39.73 30.54
N ALA A 233 -2.01 39.94 29.23
CA ALA A 233 -1.70 38.87 28.28
C ALA A 233 -0.37 38.18 28.60
N TRP A 234 0.66 38.96 28.96
CA TRP A 234 1.97 38.42 29.32
C TRP A 234 1.91 37.59 30.60
N ILE A 235 1.28 38.10 31.67
CA ILE A 235 1.15 37.37 32.94
C ILE A 235 0.28 36.11 32.77
N ALA A 236 -0.84 36.19 32.06
CA ALA A 236 -1.68 35.02 31.77
C ALA A 236 -0.90 33.93 31.01
N THR A 237 -0.02 34.32 30.08
CA THR A 237 0.87 33.39 29.37
C THR A 237 1.86 32.72 30.33
N LEU A 238 2.46 33.47 31.26
CA LEU A 238 3.36 32.90 32.27
C LEU A 238 2.64 31.95 33.22
N VAL A 239 1.40 32.27 33.62
CA VAL A 239 0.57 31.39 34.43
C VAL A 239 0.29 30.09 33.68
N LEU A 240 -0.11 30.17 32.40
CA LEU A 240 -0.33 28.99 31.57
C LEU A 240 0.95 28.14 31.42
N ILE A 241 2.11 28.77 31.23
CA ILE A 241 3.40 28.06 31.20
C ILE A 241 3.66 27.37 32.54
N GLY A 242 3.43 28.05 33.67
CA GLY A 242 3.57 27.48 35.01
C GLY A 242 2.65 26.28 35.23
N GLU A 243 1.40 26.37 34.81
CA GLU A 243 0.42 25.28 34.86
C GLU A 243 0.85 24.08 34.00
N LEU A 244 1.38 24.32 32.80
CA LEU A 244 1.93 23.26 31.95
C LEU A 244 3.16 22.60 32.58
N LEU A 245 4.01 23.37 33.28
CA LEU A 245 5.16 22.82 34.01
C LEU A 245 4.73 21.92 35.18
N LEU A 246 3.54 22.11 35.77
CA LEU A 246 2.99 21.21 36.79
C LEU A 246 2.65 19.82 36.25
N LEU A 247 2.58 19.63 34.93
CA LEU A 247 2.42 18.30 34.34
C LEU A 247 3.68 17.43 34.49
N ILE A 248 4.86 18.04 34.67
CA ILE A 248 6.13 17.31 34.86
C ILE A 248 6.12 16.45 36.14
N PRO A 249 5.81 16.98 37.34
CA PRO A 249 5.72 16.15 38.54
C PRO A 249 4.55 15.15 38.49
N VAL A 250 3.43 15.48 37.83
CA VAL A 250 2.33 14.53 37.59
C VAL A 250 2.79 13.35 36.74
N TYR A 251 3.54 13.62 35.67
CA TYR A 251 4.18 12.58 34.86
C TYR A 251 5.19 11.76 35.67
N GLY A 252 6.02 12.41 36.51
CA GLY A 252 6.92 11.71 37.43
C GLY A 252 6.19 10.79 38.40
N ALA A 253 5.05 11.22 38.95
CA ALA A 253 4.20 10.42 39.82
C ALA A 253 3.57 9.23 39.08
N LEU A 254 3.14 9.42 37.82
CA LEU A 254 2.69 8.34 36.95
C LEU A 254 3.78 7.29 36.74
N ARG A 255 5.00 7.71 36.38
CA ARG A 255 6.13 6.80 36.18
C ARG A 255 6.43 5.97 37.43
N ARG A 256 6.43 6.62 38.60
CA ARG A 256 6.62 5.93 39.88
C ARG A 256 5.49 4.94 40.18
N ALA A 257 4.24 5.32 39.90
CA ALA A 257 3.09 4.44 40.09
C ALA A 257 3.15 3.20 39.17
N GLU A 258 3.58 3.35 37.91
CA GLU A 258 3.79 2.25 36.97
C GLU A 258 4.89 1.27 37.44
N GLU A 259 5.98 1.78 38.01
CA GLU A 259 7.06 0.94 38.54
C GLU A 259 6.59 0.05 39.70
N THR A 260 5.69 0.59 40.54
CA THR A 260 5.12 -0.10 41.70
C THR A 260 3.92 -0.99 41.38
N ASP A 261 3.39 -0.95 40.16
CA ASP A 261 2.27 -1.81 39.78
C ASP A 261 2.68 -3.28 39.78
N ILE A 262 1.85 -4.13 40.40
CA ILE A 262 2.07 -5.57 40.50
C ILE A 262 1.11 -6.27 39.53
N PRO A 263 1.61 -6.90 38.45
CA PRO A 263 0.79 -7.73 37.58
C PRO A 263 0.39 -9.02 38.30
N GLU A 264 -0.78 -9.54 37.95
CA GLU A 264 -1.28 -10.80 38.48
C GLU A 264 -1.12 -11.91 37.43
N ASP A 265 -0.16 -12.81 37.67
CA ASP A 265 0.28 -13.82 36.70
C ASP A 265 -0.19 -15.23 37.08
N ILE A 266 -1.45 -15.38 37.48
CA ILE A 266 -2.06 -16.67 37.83
C ILE A 266 -3.06 -17.15 36.77
N PRO A 267 -3.14 -18.45 36.47
CA PRO A 267 -4.20 -18.98 35.61
C PRO A 267 -5.61 -18.65 36.16
N PRO A 268 -6.61 -18.44 35.28
CA PRO A 268 -7.99 -18.30 35.71
C PRO A 268 -8.53 -19.61 36.31
N ASP A 269 -9.54 -19.48 37.16
CA ASP A 269 -10.27 -20.60 37.75
C ASP A 269 -10.90 -21.49 36.63
N PRO A 270 -10.49 -22.77 36.51
CA PRO A 270 -10.97 -23.65 35.44
C PRO A 270 -12.49 -23.82 35.43
N ASP A 271 -13.14 -23.84 36.60
CA ASP A 271 -14.59 -24.07 36.69
C ASP A 271 -15.36 -22.85 36.15
N LYS A 272 -14.89 -21.64 36.47
CA LYS A 272 -15.45 -20.40 35.91
C LYS A 272 -15.25 -20.31 34.41
N VAL A 273 -14.07 -20.68 33.92
CA VAL A 273 -13.79 -20.71 32.48
C VAL A 273 -14.71 -21.69 31.77
N ALA A 274 -14.92 -22.89 32.32
CA ALA A 274 -15.86 -23.86 31.78
C ALA A 274 -17.29 -23.31 31.74
N ASP A 275 -17.71 -22.53 32.75
CA ASP A 275 -19.03 -21.90 32.79
C ASP A 275 -19.23 -20.81 31.73
N TYR A 276 -18.17 -20.04 31.41
CA TYR A 276 -18.20 -19.09 30.30
C TYR A 276 -18.33 -19.83 28.96
N MET A 277 -17.49 -20.86 28.76
CA MET A 277 -17.44 -21.62 27.51
C MET A 277 -18.75 -22.34 27.18
N LYS A 278 -19.53 -22.76 28.19
CA LYS A 278 -20.87 -23.35 27.99
C LYS A 278 -21.86 -22.40 27.28
N ARG A 279 -21.61 -21.08 27.36
CA ARG A 279 -22.49 -20.01 26.90
C ARG A 279 -21.89 -19.21 25.74
N GLU A 280 -20.71 -19.62 25.26
CA GLU A 280 -19.99 -19.01 24.14
C GLU A 280 -20.22 -19.86 22.86
N GLY A 281 -20.14 -19.24 21.68
CA GLY A 281 -20.16 -19.97 20.39
C GLY A 281 -21.53 -20.44 19.88
N HIS A 282 -22.63 -19.92 20.41
CA HIS A 282 -23.98 -20.23 19.93
C HIS A 282 -24.37 -19.50 18.64
N ALA A 283 -23.67 -18.43 18.30
CA ALA A 283 -23.83 -17.64 17.08
C ALA A 283 -22.46 -17.42 16.43
N ARG A 284 -22.45 -16.80 15.24
CA ARG A 284 -21.21 -16.29 14.63
C ARG A 284 -20.60 -15.14 15.41
N GLN A 285 -21.44 -14.44 16.18
CA GLN A 285 -20.99 -13.46 17.17
C GLN A 285 -20.91 -14.09 18.56
N SER A 286 -20.14 -13.46 19.43
CA SER A 286 -19.99 -13.77 20.84
C SER A 286 -20.13 -12.49 21.67
N HIS A 287 -20.38 -12.66 22.97
CA HIS A 287 -20.42 -11.56 23.93
C HIS A 287 -19.30 -11.70 24.96
N LEU A 288 -18.74 -10.56 25.38
CA LEU A 288 -17.83 -10.46 26.50
C LEU A 288 -18.37 -9.40 27.46
N ALA A 289 -18.55 -9.78 28.73
CA ALA A 289 -18.73 -8.86 29.84
C ALA A 289 -17.55 -9.03 30.80
N ALA A 290 -16.87 -7.94 31.14
CA ALA A 290 -15.74 -7.93 32.05
C ALA A 290 -15.90 -6.83 33.10
N VAL A 291 -15.48 -7.14 34.33
CA VAL A 291 -15.50 -6.22 35.46
C VAL A 291 -14.10 -6.15 36.06
N SER A 292 -13.49 -4.98 35.97
CA SER A 292 -12.15 -4.73 36.51
C SER A 292 -12.20 -3.72 37.65
N THR A 293 -11.33 -3.90 38.65
CA THR A 293 -11.23 -2.94 39.77
C THR A 293 -10.22 -1.86 39.45
N ILE A 294 -10.63 -0.59 39.55
CA ILE A 294 -9.80 0.59 39.30
C ILE A 294 -8.81 0.76 40.45
N LYS A 295 -7.55 1.06 40.13
CA LYS A 295 -6.51 1.36 41.12
C LYS A 295 -6.87 2.64 41.91
N PRO A 296 -6.62 2.68 43.23
CA PRO A 296 -7.02 3.81 44.06
C PRO A 296 -6.21 5.09 43.76
N GLY A 297 -6.83 6.24 44.05
CA GLY A 297 -6.17 7.55 44.06
C GLY A 297 -6.53 8.47 42.88
N PRO A 298 -6.40 9.80 43.07
CA PRO A 298 -6.83 10.80 42.08
C PRO A 298 -6.01 10.74 40.77
N LEU A 299 -4.75 10.31 40.84
CA LEU A 299 -3.90 10.13 39.67
C LEU A 299 -4.48 9.08 38.72
N ARG A 300 -4.89 7.93 39.23
CA ARG A 300 -5.44 6.81 38.43
C ARG A 300 -6.80 7.14 37.84
N TRP A 301 -7.60 7.91 38.57
CA TRP A 301 -8.85 8.45 38.06
C TRP A 301 -8.62 9.41 36.88
N LEU A 302 -7.63 10.31 36.99
CA LEU A 302 -7.27 11.24 35.91
C LEU A 302 -6.72 10.49 34.68
N THR A 303 -5.79 9.55 34.89
CA THR A 303 -5.18 8.80 33.78
C THR A 303 -6.15 7.84 33.10
N LEU A 304 -7.12 7.28 33.83
CA LEU A 304 -8.21 6.49 33.23
C LEU A 304 -9.05 7.35 32.27
N ARG A 305 -9.43 8.56 32.69
CA ARG A 305 -10.17 9.48 31.81
C ARG A 305 -9.36 9.88 30.57
N ALA A 306 -8.07 10.18 30.76
CA ALA A 306 -7.17 10.48 29.66
C ALA A 306 -7.04 9.28 28.70
N GLY A 307 -6.96 8.05 29.21
CA GLY A 307 -6.95 6.82 28.43
C GLY A 307 -8.23 6.59 27.63
N LEU A 308 -9.41 6.80 28.25
CA LEU A 308 -10.71 6.70 27.60
C LEU A 308 -10.89 7.74 26.49
N TRP A 309 -10.45 8.99 26.73
CA TRP A 309 -10.43 10.02 25.70
C TRP A 309 -9.50 9.67 24.56
N PHE A 310 -8.26 9.26 24.87
CA PHE A 310 -7.28 8.88 23.87
C PHE A 310 -7.77 7.73 22.98
N ALA A 311 -8.39 6.70 23.57
CA ALA A 311 -9.01 5.61 22.83
C ALA A 311 -10.15 6.11 21.91
N GLY A 312 -10.98 7.04 22.39
CA GLY A 312 -12.01 7.69 21.57
C GLY A 312 -11.44 8.46 20.38
N ILE A 313 -10.33 9.19 20.57
CA ILE A 313 -9.63 9.90 19.50
C ILE A 313 -9.07 8.94 18.47
N LEU A 314 -8.44 7.84 18.90
CA LEU A 314 -7.93 6.82 17.99
C LEU A 314 -9.05 6.19 17.15
N ALA A 315 -10.21 5.91 17.75
CA ALA A 315 -11.36 5.34 17.05
C ALA A 315 -11.97 6.32 16.02
N VAL A 316 -12.06 7.62 16.35
CA VAL A 316 -12.75 8.61 15.49
C VAL A 316 -11.84 9.18 14.39
N HIS A 317 -10.55 9.39 14.68
CA HIS A 317 -9.65 10.12 13.78
C HIS A 317 -8.59 9.25 13.10
N PHE A 318 -8.33 8.05 13.63
CA PHE A 318 -7.29 7.15 13.12
C PHE A 318 -7.83 5.77 12.76
N SER A 319 -9.15 5.62 12.69
CA SER A 319 -9.82 4.41 12.24
C SER A 319 -10.94 4.75 11.26
N ARG A 320 -11.27 3.81 10.38
CA ARG A 320 -12.44 3.93 9.49
C ARG A 320 -13.72 3.80 10.32
N PRO A 321 -14.85 4.39 9.89
CA PRO A 321 -16.13 4.16 10.57
C PRO A 321 -16.44 2.66 10.67
N GLY A 322 -16.80 2.18 11.85
CA GLY A 322 -17.05 0.75 12.09
C GLY A 322 -15.80 -0.11 12.27
N PHE A 323 -14.62 0.48 12.39
CA PHE A 323 -13.35 -0.21 12.66
C PHE A 323 -12.64 0.39 13.87
N LEU A 324 -11.89 -0.45 14.58
CA LEU A 324 -10.96 -0.02 15.63
C LEU A 324 -9.54 -0.36 15.18
N GLY A 325 -8.76 0.64 14.79
CA GLY A 325 -7.53 0.42 14.04
C GLY A 325 -7.83 -0.28 12.71
N THR A 326 -7.25 -1.47 12.52
CA THR A 326 -7.55 -2.34 11.36
C THR A 326 -8.54 -3.46 11.69
N THR A 327 -8.97 -3.58 12.94
CA THR A 327 -9.90 -4.60 13.41
C THR A 327 -11.33 -4.25 13.00
N GLY A 328 -11.97 -5.16 12.27
CA GLY A 328 -13.34 -5.01 11.79
C GLY A 328 -14.32 -6.03 12.36
N VAL A 329 -14.00 -6.68 13.49
CA VAL A 329 -14.80 -7.78 14.08
C VAL A 329 -15.67 -7.38 15.27
N ILE A 330 -15.54 -6.15 15.78
CA ILE A 330 -16.31 -5.66 16.93
C ILE A 330 -17.62 -5.02 16.45
N HIS A 331 -18.77 -5.58 16.81
CA HIS A 331 -20.08 -4.99 16.47
C HIS A 331 -20.36 -3.80 17.36
N PHE A 332 -20.20 -3.96 18.67
CA PHE A 332 -20.38 -2.88 19.64
C PHE A 332 -19.44 -3.14 20.80
N ALA A 333 -18.77 -2.11 21.30
CA ALA A 333 -18.01 -2.19 22.53
C ALA A 333 -18.26 -0.97 23.41
N ARG A 334 -18.17 -1.15 24.72
CA ARG A 334 -18.45 -0.09 25.69
C ARG A 334 -17.54 -0.22 26.90
N TRP A 335 -17.08 0.94 27.34
CA TRP A 335 -16.46 1.15 28.65
C TRP A 335 -17.36 2.02 29.49
N LEU A 336 -17.61 1.61 30.73
CA LEU A 336 -18.46 2.33 31.67
C LEU A 336 -17.87 2.19 33.08
N VAL A 337 -17.58 3.32 33.73
CA VAL A 337 -17.34 3.30 35.18
C VAL A 337 -18.70 3.19 35.88
N LEU A 338 -18.84 2.17 36.73
CA LEU A 338 -20.06 1.94 37.48
C LEU A 338 -20.22 3.05 38.54
N PRO A 339 -21.29 3.86 38.50
CA PRO A 339 -21.45 5.02 39.38
C PRO A 339 -21.32 4.66 40.86
N GLY A 340 -20.58 5.47 41.63
CA GLY A 340 -20.39 5.26 43.07
C GLY A 340 -19.51 4.05 43.45
N SER A 341 -18.85 3.43 42.47
CA SER A 341 -17.98 2.26 42.68
C SER A 341 -16.57 2.48 42.11
N ASP A 342 -15.68 1.53 42.40
CA ASP A 342 -14.35 1.41 41.79
C ASP A 342 -14.33 0.40 40.63
N LYS A 343 -15.49 0.06 40.06
CA LYS A 343 -15.61 -0.95 39.00
C LYS A 343 -15.65 -0.29 37.63
N LEU A 344 -14.76 -0.76 36.76
CA LEU A 344 -14.76 -0.47 35.33
C LEU A 344 -15.37 -1.65 34.60
N LEU A 345 -16.48 -1.41 33.92
CA LEU A 345 -17.18 -2.39 33.12
C LEU A 345 -16.69 -2.28 31.67
N PHE A 346 -16.43 -3.42 31.05
CA PHE A 346 -16.17 -3.53 29.63
C PHE A 346 -17.13 -4.57 29.03
N THR A 347 -17.95 -4.14 28.07
CA THR A 347 -18.85 -5.03 27.33
C THR A 347 -18.51 -4.98 25.84
N SER A 348 -18.58 -6.12 25.16
CA SER A 348 -18.36 -6.18 23.72
C SER A 348 -19.14 -7.31 23.05
N ASN A 349 -19.71 -7.01 21.89
CA ASN A 349 -20.25 -7.97 20.94
C ASN A 349 -19.29 -8.05 19.75
N TYR A 350 -18.81 -9.24 19.39
CA TYR A 350 -17.74 -9.41 18.40
C TYR A 350 -17.92 -10.71 17.59
N ASP A 351 -17.29 -10.80 16.42
CA ASP A 351 -17.29 -12.02 15.61
C ASP A 351 -16.28 -13.06 16.12
N GLY A 352 -16.66 -14.34 16.09
CA GLY A 352 -15.75 -15.46 16.35
C GLY A 352 -15.63 -15.83 17.83
N VAL A 353 -14.49 -16.46 18.16
CA VAL A 353 -14.19 -16.99 19.50
C VAL A 353 -13.35 -16.02 20.32
N TRP A 354 -13.43 -16.15 21.64
CA TRP A 354 -12.78 -15.25 22.60
C TRP A 354 -11.27 -15.14 22.38
N GLU A 355 -10.57 -16.25 22.11
CA GLU A 355 -9.12 -16.28 21.95
C GLU A 355 -8.66 -15.41 20.78
N SER A 356 -9.33 -15.55 19.62
CA SER A 356 -9.02 -14.74 18.43
C SER A 356 -9.34 -13.26 18.66
N TYR A 357 -10.40 -12.98 19.41
CA TYR A 357 -10.82 -11.62 19.71
C TYR A 357 -9.84 -10.87 20.62
N ILE A 358 -9.30 -11.53 21.66
CA ILE A 358 -8.28 -10.92 22.52
C ILE A 358 -6.98 -10.67 21.74
N GLU A 359 -6.64 -11.53 20.77
CA GLU A 359 -5.48 -11.32 19.91
C GLU A 359 -5.57 -10.01 19.10
N ASP A 360 -6.77 -9.67 18.61
CA ASP A 360 -6.97 -8.40 17.91
C ASP A 360 -6.68 -7.18 18.80
N PHE A 361 -6.91 -7.26 20.11
CA PHE A 361 -6.51 -6.19 21.03
C PHE A 361 -5.00 -6.12 21.26
N ILE A 362 -4.33 -7.27 21.27
CA ILE A 362 -2.87 -7.37 21.44
C ILE A 362 -2.16 -6.79 20.21
N GLU A 363 -2.64 -7.12 19.01
CA GLU A 363 -1.96 -6.75 17.76
C GLU A 363 -2.38 -5.38 17.22
N LYS A 364 -3.67 -5.01 17.31
CA LYS A 364 -4.24 -3.93 16.49
C LYS A 364 -4.78 -2.73 17.28
N ALA A 365 -4.97 -2.84 18.60
CA ALA A 365 -5.53 -1.77 19.43
C ALA A 365 -4.82 -1.60 20.80
N ARG A 366 -3.58 -2.09 20.91
CA ARG A 366 -2.84 -2.18 22.18
C ARG A 366 -2.67 -0.84 22.90
N GLU A 367 -2.45 0.26 22.19
CA GLU A 367 -2.16 1.56 22.81
C GLU A 367 -3.41 2.10 23.55
N GLY A 368 -4.57 2.05 22.89
CA GLY A 368 -5.83 2.51 23.48
C GLY A 368 -6.27 1.64 24.66
N VAL A 369 -6.20 0.32 24.51
CA VAL A 369 -6.59 -0.64 25.55
C VAL A 369 -5.65 -0.56 26.75
N THR A 370 -4.33 -0.47 26.52
CA THR A 370 -3.34 -0.29 27.59
C THR A 370 -3.59 1.02 28.34
N GLY A 371 -3.90 2.11 27.63
CA GLY A 371 -4.23 3.40 28.24
C GLY A 371 -5.41 3.34 29.22
N ILE A 372 -6.36 2.42 29.00
CA ILE A 372 -7.53 2.23 29.86
C ILE A 372 -7.22 1.23 30.99
N TRP A 373 -6.93 -0.03 30.66
CA TRP A 373 -6.79 -1.11 31.64
C TRP A 373 -5.53 -1.03 32.50
N SER A 374 -4.48 -0.30 32.11
CA SER A 374 -3.33 -0.04 32.99
C SER A 374 -3.71 0.67 34.29
N ASN A 375 -4.90 1.28 34.35
CA ASN A 375 -5.45 1.88 35.55
C ASN A 375 -6.21 0.89 36.45
N THR A 376 -6.19 -0.40 36.14
CA THR A 376 -6.90 -1.46 36.89
C THR A 376 -5.93 -2.43 37.57
N VAL A 377 -6.39 -3.06 38.65
CA VAL A 377 -5.59 -3.97 39.49
C VAL A 377 -5.20 -5.24 38.74
N GLY A 378 -3.95 -5.68 38.89
CA GLY A 378 -3.43 -6.93 38.33
C GLY A 378 -3.08 -6.88 36.84
N PHE A 379 -3.34 -5.76 36.15
CA PHE A 379 -3.05 -5.61 34.72
C PHE A 379 -1.53 -5.72 34.43
N PRO A 380 -1.11 -6.24 33.25
CA PRO A 380 0.30 -6.31 32.85
C PRO A 380 1.04 -4.95 32.95
N LYS A 381 2.35 -4.97 33.22
CA LYS A 381 3.12 -3.74 33.41
C LYS A 381 3.10 -2.86 32.16
N SER A 382 2.60 -1.63 32.30
CA SER A 382 2.62 -0.60 31.27
C SER A 382 3.83 0.33 31.42
N GLU A 383 4.07 1.11 30.37
CA GLU A 383 5.06 2.17 30.38
C GLU A 383 4.52 3.44 29.71
N LYS A 384 4.63 4.59 30.38
CA LYS A 384 4.14 5.90 29.91
C LYS A 384 2.67 5.83 29.49
N LEU A 385 1.86 5.12 30.29
CA LEU A 385 0.43 4.87 30.13
C LEU A 385 0.01 3.99 28.94
N ILE A 386 0.68 4.08 27.79
CA ILE A 386 0.22 3.47 26.53
C ILE A 386 1.17 2.43 25.92
N PHE A 387 2.42 2.33 26.38
CA PHE A 387 3.38 1.33 25.89
C PHE A 387 3.40 0.10 26.80
N LYS A 388 3.98 -1.01 26.30
CA LYS A 388 3.98 -2.33 26.95
C LYS A 388 2.55 -2.80 27.23
N GLY A 389 2.21 -3.19 28.47
CA GLY A 389 0.87 -3.59 28.85
C GLY A 389 0.35 -4.75 27.98
N CYS A 390 -0.60 -4.44 27.09
CA CYS A 390 -1.19 -5.42 26.16
C CYS A 390 -0.16 -6.08 25.22
N ALA A 391 1.03 -5.50 25.04
CA ALA A 391 2.11 -6.14 24.26
C ALA A 391 2.59 -7.48 24.88
N ASP A 392 2.34 -7.69 26.18
CA ASP A 392 2.52 -8.99 26.84
C ASP A 392 1.23 -9.80 26.72
N GLY A 393 1.05 -10.42 25.54
CA GLY A 393 -0.18 -11.10 25.18
C GLY A 393 -0.54 -12.26 26.12
N ASP A 394 0.44 -13.00 26.61
CA ASP A 394 0.21 -14.15 27.50
C ASP A 394 -0.38 -13.70 28.84
N ARG A 395 0.22 -12.70 29.49
CA ARG A 395 -0.31 -12.16 30.75
C ARG A 395 -1.64 -11.45 30.55
N LEU A 396 -1.83 -10.76 29.43
CA LEU A 396 -3.11 -10.12 29.11
C LEU A 396 -4.23 -11.16 28.98
N ARG A 397 -4.00 -12.27 28.27
CA ARG A 397 -5.00 -13.34 28.11
C ARG A 397 -5.41 -13.92 29.47
N LEU A 398 -4.44 -14.21 30.34
CA LEU A 398 -4.73 -14.69 31.70
C LEU A 398 -5.55 -13.66 32.50
N TRP A 399 -5.10 -12.40 32.49
CA TRP A 399 -5.75 -11.33 33.25
C TRP A 399 -7.18 -11.06 32.76
N THR A 400 -7.38 -10.89 31.45
CA THR A 400 -8.70 -10.61 30.85
C THR A 400 -9.69 -11.74 31.11
N ARG A 401 -9.28 -13.01 31.01
CA ARG A 401 -10.16 -14.15 31.31
C ARG A 401 -10.59 -14.20 32.79
N ARG A 402 -9.76 -13.71 33.72
CA ARG A 402 -10.14 -13.55 35.14
C ARG A 402 -11.13 -12.41 35.38
N GLN A 403 -11.06 -11.34 34.58
CA GLN A 403 -12.00 -10.21 34.69
C GLN A 403 -13.37 -10.51 34.10
N GLN A 404 -13.48 -11.52 33.24
CA GLN A 404 -14.73 -11.90 32.58
C GLN A 404 -15.80 -12.34 33.59
N ARG A 405 -17.06 -12.04 33.29
CA ARG A 405 -18.24 -12.47 34.04
C ARG A 405 -19.14 -13.33 33.14
N THR A 406 -19.81 -14.30 33.77
CA THR A 406 -20.80 -15.13 33.07
C THR A 406 -21.92 -14.25 32.54
N THR A 407 -22.14 -14.31 31.23
CA THR A 407 -23.27 -13.63 30.61
C THR A 407 -24.48 -14.55 30.70
N LEU A 408 -25.42 -14.21 31.58
CA LEU A 408 -26.57 -15.07 31.90
C LEU A 408 -27.68 -14.97 30.84
N PHE A 409 -27.83 -13.79 30.23
CA PHE A 409 -28.76 -13.54 29.14
C PHE A 409 -28.06 -12.74 28.05
N TRP A 410 -28.15 -13.20 26.80
CA TRP A 410 -27.63 -12.49 25.63
C TRP A 410 -28.43 -12.82 24.38
N TYR A 411 -28.75 -11.80 23.59
CA TYR A 411 -29.48 -11.90 22.32
C TYR A 411 -28.70 -11.19 21.21
N THR A 412 -28.81 -11.73 19.99
CA THR A 412 -28.34 -11.14 18.74
C THR A 412 -29.45 -11.23 17.68
N ALA A 413 -29.71 -10.16 16.95
CA ALA A 413 -30.74 -10.14 15.91
C ALA A 413 -30.33 -10.82 14.60
N TYR A 414 -29.09 -11.23 14.44
CA TYR A 414 -28.58 -11.80 13.19
C TYR A 414 -27.46 -12.83 13.47
N PRO A 415 -27.79 -13.96 14.12
CA PRO A 415 -26.81 -14.91 14.64
C PRO A 415 -25.84 -15.48 13.58
N ASP A 416 -26.21 -15.46 12.31
CA ASP A 416 -25.40 -16.01 11.21
C ASP A 416 -24.51 -14.97 10.49
N LEU A 417 -24.59 -13.68 10.84
CA LEU A 417 -23.92 -12.61 10.09
C LEU A 417 -22.70 -12.02 10.81
N THR A 418 -21.52 -12.23 10.25
CA THR A 418 -20.33 -11.47 10.67
C THR A 418 -20.40 -10.01 10.19
N LEU A 419 -19.68 -9.10 10.83
CA LEU A 419 -19.55 -7.72 10.34
C LEU A 419 -19.01 -7.66 8.92
N ASN A 420 -18.06 -8.53 8.62
CA ASN A 420 -17.54 -8.63 7.27
C ASN A 420 -18.65 -8.93 6.26
N ARG A 421 -19.56 -9.85 6.60
CA ARG A 421 -20.69 -10.16 5.74
C ARG A 421 -21.72 -9.03 5.68
N ILE A 422 -21.99 -8.35 6.79
CA ILE A 422 -22.86 -7.16 6.83
C ILE A 422 -22.34 -6.08 5.85
N ARG A 423 -21.04 -5.78 5.89
CA ARG A 423 -20.42 -4.81 4.97
C ARG A 423 -20.48 -5.26 3.51
N ILE A 424 -20.28 -6.55 3.22
CA ILE A 424 -20.44 -7.09 1.86
C ILE A 424 -21.88 -6.92 1.36
N ASN A 425 -22.87 -7.24 2.20
CA ASN A 425 -24.28 -7.12 1.84
C ASN A 425 -24.66 -5.66 1.54
N ALA A 426 -24.16 -4.71 2.34
CA ALA A 426 -24.32 -3.28 2.08
C ALA A 426 -23.68 -2.85 0.74
N ALA A 427 -22.47 -3.35 0.43
CA ALA A 427 -21.80 -3.06 -0.84
C ALA A 427 -22.55 -3.67 -2.05
N ILE A 428 -23.12 -4.87 -1.90
CA ILE A 428 -23.97 -5.50 -2.93
C ILE A 428 -25.16 -4.61 -3.24
N ARG A 429 -25.88 -4.13 -2.23
CA ARG A 429 -27.00 -3.20 -2.41
C ARG A 429 -26.56 -1.91 -3.10
N GLN A 430 -25.46 -1.30 -2.64
CA GLN A 430 -24.94 -0.08 -3.26
C GLN A 430 -24.60 -0.28 -4.74
N GLY A 431 -23.98 -1.40 -5.12
CA GLY A 431 -23.67 -1.67 -6.51
C GLY A 431 -24.90 -1.93 -7.36
N ILE A 432 -25.95 -2.57 -6.82
CA ILE A 432 -27.25 -2.68 -7.53
C ILE A 432 -27.79 -1.29 -7.87
N ALA A 433 -27.70 -0.32 -6.96
CA ALA A 433 -28.20 1.02 -7.20
C ALA A 433 -27.28 1.91 -8.07
N ALA A 434 -25.96 1.80 -7.93
CA ALA A 434 -25.02 2.83 -8.39
C ALA A 434 -23.91 2.36 -9.34
N ALA A 435 -23.62 1.06 -9.46
CA ALA A 435 -22.58 0.58 -10.38
C ALA A 435 -23.00 0.75 -11.84
N VAL A 436 -22.32 1.59 -12.60
CA VAL A 436 -22.72 1.90 -13.99
C VAL A 436 -21.65 1.60 -15.03
N THR A 437 -20.42 1.35 -14.58
CA THR A 437 -19.26 1.10 -15.45
C THR A 437 -18.85 -0.38 -15.46
N GLU A 438 -18.03 -0.78 -16.42
CA GLU A 438 -17.46 -2.15 -16.44
C GLU A 438 -16.56 -2.40 -15.22
N GLY A 439 -15.83 -1.38 -14.76
CA GLY A 439 -15.04 -1.44 -13.53
C GLY A 439 -15.91 -1.68 -12.29
N ASP A 440 -16.94 -0.84 -12.11
CA ASP A 440 -17.87 -0.98 -10.99
C ASP A 440 -18.56 -2.35 -10.98
N ALA A 441 -18.98 -2.82 -12.15
CA ALA A 441 -19.65 -4.12 -12.24
C ALA A 441 -18.70 -5.29 -11.92
N ALA A 442 -17.43 -5.21 -12.31
CA ALA A 442 -16.43 -6.21 -11.94
C ALA A 442 -16.18 -6.24 -10.43
N ASP A 443 -16.05 -5.05 -9.81
CA ASP A 443 -15.91 -4.91 -8.37
C ASP A 443 -17.16 -5.41 -7.62
N TRP A 444 -18.35 -5.13 -8.15
CA TRP A 444 -19.60 -5.65 -7.58
C TRP A 444 -19.69 -7.17 -7.66
N LEU A 445 -19.31 -7.77 -8.79
CA LEU A 445 -19.25 -9.24 -8.93
C LEU A 445 -18.25 -9.85 -7.93
N SER A 446 -17.16 -9.15 -7.59
CA SER A 446 -16.19 -9.63 -6.59
C SER A 446 -16.79 -9.81 -5.19
N CYS A 447 -17.91 -9.15 -4.87
CA CYS A 447 -18.63 -9.34 -3.62
C CYS A 447 -19.22 -10.76 -3.45
N PHE A 448 -19.25 -11.55 -4.52
CA PHE A 448 -19.77 -12.91 -4.55
C PHE A 448 -18.63 -13.92 -4.67
N GLY A 449 -18.12 -14.41 -3.53
CA GLY A 449 -17.16 -15.53 -3.50
C GLY A 449 -15.70 -15.15 -3.77
N SER A 450 -15.38 -13.86 -3.85
CA SER A 450 -14.00 -13.36 -3.89
C SER A 450 -13.72 -12.39 -2.74
N GLU A 451 -12.45 -12.24 -2.39
CA GLU A 451 -12.00 -11.06 -1.66
C GLU A 451 -11.73 -9.93 -2.64
N ILE A 452 -11.73 -8.71 -2.12
CA ILE A 452 -11.18 -7.58 -2.86
C ILE A 452 -9.72 -7.83 -3.13
N ARG A 453 -9.33 -7.58 -4.38
CA ARG A 453 -7.94 -7.53 -4.79
C ARG A 453 -7.21 -6.54 -3.88
N ARG A 454 -6.20 -7.01 -3.15
CA ARG A 454 -5.35 -6.11 -2.37
C ARG A 454 -4.77 -5.04 -3.30
N PRO A 455 -4.75 -3.76 -2.93
CA PRO A 455 -4.31 -2.71 -3.84
C PRO A 455 -2.84 -2.82 -4.30
N ASP A 456 -2.00 -3.50 -3.52
CA ASP A 456 -0.62 -3.86 -3.83
C ASP A 456 -0.48 -5.15 -4.70
N ALA A 457 -1.56 -5.92 -4.86
CA ALA A 457 -1.55 -7.12 -5.70
C ALA A 457 -1.55 -6.74 -7.19
N LEU A 458 -0.50 -7.18 -7.87
CA LEU A 458 -0.27 -6.88 -9.28
C LEU A 458 -1.30 -7.54 -10.20
N GLU A 459 -1.92 -6.73 -11.04
CA GLU A 459 -2.82 -7.19 -12.11
C GLU A 459 -2.00 -7.67 -13.31
N LEU A 460 -1.40 -8.86 -13.20
CA LEU A 460 -0.41 -9.34 -14.17
C LEU A 460 -0.89 -9.31 -15.64
N LYS A 461 -2.19 -9.56 -15.88
CA LYS A 461 -2.83 -9.51 -17.20
C LYS A 461 -2.94 -8.10 -17.79
N GLU A 462 -2.88 -7.07 -16.94
CA GLU A 462 -2.95 -5.66 -17.34
C GLU A 462 -1.57 -5.06 -17.58
N ILE A 463 -0.50 -5.69 -17.08
CA ILE A 463 0.86 -5.14 -17.08
C ILE A 463 1.60 -5.52 -18.38
N PRO A 464 2.19 -4.55 -19.11
CA PRO A 464 2.93 -4.80 -20.35
C PRO A 464 4.04 -5.85 -20.20
N THR A 465 4.20 -6.71 -21.21
CA THR A 465 5.07 -7.89 -21.06
C THR A 465 6.55 -7.57 -20.77
N LEU A 466 7.05 -6.38 -21.13
CA LEU A 466 8.46 -6.01 -20.91
C LEU A 466 8.82 -5.79 -19.43
N VAL A 467 7.84 -5.49 -18.58
CA VAL A 467 8.04 -5.39 -17.12
C VAL A 467 8.52 -6.74 -16.55
N PHE A 468 8.18 -7.84 -17.20
CA PHE A 468 8.60 -9.19 -16.83
C PHE A 468 9.97 -9.60 -17.40
N GLY A 469 10.66 -8.69 -18.08
CA GLY A 469 12.01 -8.86 -18.63
C GLY A 469 12.08 -8.71 -20.16
N GLY A 470 13.30 -8.72 -20.72
CA GLY A 470 13.59 -8.46 -22.14
C GLY A 470 13.22 -9.58 -23.14
N LEU A 471 12.27 -10.46 -22.78
CA LEU A 471 11.72 -11.51 -23.66
C LEU A 471 12.78 -12.42 -24.31
N GLY A 472 13.82 -12.84 -23.57
CA GLY A 472 14.93 -13.63 -24.12
C GLY A 472 14.57 -14.98 -24.78
N ARG A 473 13.34 -15.47 -24.59
CA ARG A 473 12.78 -16.64 -25.30
C ARG A 473 12.39 -16.33 -26.77
N LEU A 474 12.01 -15.09 -27.05
CA LEU A 474 11.68 -14.60 -28.38
C LEU A 474 12.94 -13.99 -28.99
N ARG A 475 13.73 -14.85 -29.65
CA ARG A 475 15.13 -14.58 -30.00
C ARG A 475 15.29 -13.54 -31.11
N PHE A 476 14.28 -13.32 -31.93
CA PHE A 476 14.31 -12.38 -33.05
C PHE A 476 13.40 -11.20 -32.75
N SER A 477 13.79 -9.99 -33.18
CA SER A 477 12.94 -8.80 -33.01
C SER A 477 13.22 -7.70 -34.02
N THR A 478 12.24 -6.83 -34.24
CA THR A 478 12.40 -5.57 -34.99
C THR A 478 11.60 -4.47 -34.31
N SER A 479 12.15 -3.25 -34.30
CA SER A 479 11.47 -2.06 -33.81
C SER A 479 11.02 -1.19 -34.98
N LEU A 480 9.78 -0.71 -34.94
CA LEU A 480 9.18 0.21 -35.91
C LEU A 480 8.83 1.51 -35.18
N PHE A 481 9.40 2.63 -35.63
CA PHE A 481 9.12 3.97 -35.11
C PHE A 481 8.11 4.65 -36.03
N LEU A 482 6.98 5.05 -35.46
CA LEU A 482 5.77 5.37 -36.20
C LEU A 482 5.45 6.87 -36.14
N ARG A 483 4.85 7.37 -37.21
CA ARG A 483 4.16 8.67 -37.26
C ARG A 483 2.73 8.48 -37.70
N PHE A 484 1.80 8.98 -36.90
CA PHE A 484 0.38 8.99 -37.21
C PHE A 484 0.06 10.14 -38.18
N ALA A 485 -0.79 9.88 -39.17
CA ALA A 485 -1.18 10.82 -40.22
C ALA A 485 -2.05 12.01 -39.75
N GLY A 486 -2.27 12.18 -38.44
CA GLY A 486 -3.11 13.24 -37.89
C GLY A 486 -4.63 12.98 -37.96
N ASP A 487 -5.05 11.90 -38.62
CA ASP A 487 -6.43 11.39 -38.54
C ASP A 487 -6.63 10.63 -37.22
N ARG A 488 -7.30 11.27 -36.27
CA ARG A 488 -7.60 10.70 -34.95
C ARG A 488 -8.44 9.43 -35.06
N ALA A 489 -9.47 9.42 -35.91
CA ALA A 489 -10.39 8.29 -36.03
C ALA A 489 -9.66 7.06 -36.60
N GLY A 490 -8.90 7.25 -37.68
CA GLY A 490 -8.05 6.20 -38.24
C GLY A 490 -6.99 5.69 -37.26
N THR A 491 -6.37 6.58 -36.48
CA THR A 491 -5.37 6.18 -35.48
C THR A 491 -6.01 5.36 -34.34
N LYS A 492 -7.19 5.74 -33.86
CA LYS A 492 -7.93 4.96 -32.85
C LYS A 492 -8.39 3.61 -33.40
N ALA A 493 -8.87 3.57 -34.65
CA ALA A 493 -9.28 2.33 -35.31
C ALA A 493 -8.10 1.35 -35.45
N TRP A 494 -6.92 1.84 -35.84
CA TRP A 494 -5.68 1.05 -35.81
C TRP A 494 -5.36 0.54 -34.41
N LEU A 495 -5.46 1.41 -33.39
CA LEU A 495 -5.17 1.03 -32.01
C LEU A 495 -6.12 -0.07 -31.52
N ALA A 496 -7.41 0.02 -31.85
CA ALA A 496 -8.41 -0.99 -31.52
C ALA A 496 -8.11 -2.34 -32.20
N GLU A 497 -7.65 -2.32 -33.45
CA GLU A 497 -7.29 -3.52 -34.20
C GLU A 497 -6.00 -4.17 -33.68
N VAL A 498 -5.00 -3.39 -33.23
CA VAL A 498 -3.76 -3.94 -32.67
C VAL A 498 -3.87 -4.29 -31.18
N ALA A 499 -4.81 -3.71 -30.44
CA ALA A 499 -5.00 -3.94 -29.00
C ALA A 499 -5.00 -5.42 -28.56
N PRO A 500 -5.75 -6.34 -29.20
CA PRO A 500 -5.76 -7.76 -28.80
C PRO A 500 -4.41 -8.47 -29.04
N GLU A 501 -3.53 -7.88 -29.85
CA GLU A 501 -2.23 -8.44 -30.23
C GLU A 501 -1.09 -7.94 -29.33
N ILE A 502 -1.35 -6.96 -28.46
CA ILE A 502 -0.37 -6.43 -27.52
C ILE A 502 -0.16 -7.43 -26.38
N ALA A 503 1.10 -7.74 -26.09
CA ALA A 503 1.47 -8.75 -25.12
C ALA A 503 1.53 -8.19 -23.68
N TYR A 504 0.83 -8.85 -22.77
CA TYR A 504 0.81 -8.56 -21.32
C TYR A 504 1.30 -9.77 -20.51
N GLY A 505 1.28 -9.70 -19.17
CA GLY A 505 1.87 -10.73 -18.31
C GLY A 505 1.26 -12.13 -18.41
N ASP A 506 0.10 -12.28 -19.04
CA ASP A 506 -0.60 -13.56 -19.31
C ASP A 506 -0.13 -14.26 -20.62
N THR A 507 0.53 -13.55 -21.55
CA THR A 507 1.04 -14.09 -22.84
C THR A 507 2.35 -14.90 -22.72
N ARG A 508 2.66 -15.41 -21.52
CA ARG A 508 3.90 -16.15 -21.23
C ARG A 508 3.88 -17.56 -21.83
N GLY A 509 4.25 -17.67 -23.11
CA GLY A 509 4.35 -18.96 -23.81
C GLY A 509 4.30 -18.83 -25.33
N ASP A 510 3.83 -17.69 -25.82
CA ASP A 510 3.53 -17.49 -27.24
C ASP A 510 4.77 -17.49 -28.13
N ALA A 511 4.59 -17.85 -29.40
CA ALA A 511 5.66 -17.83 -30.40
C ALA A 511 6.10 -16.41 -30.80
N GLN A 512 5.32 -15.40 -30.42
CA GLN A 512 5.51 -14.00 -30.80
C GLN A 512 4.98 -13.06 -29.71
N ALA A 513 5.36 -11.78 -29.77
CA ALA A 513 4.81 -10.75 -28.91
C ALA A 513 4.90 -9.38 -29.59
N THR A 514 3.86 -8.56 -29.43
CA THR A 514 3.85 -7.15 -29.85
C THR A 514 3.92 -6.27 -28.61
N VAL A 515 4.81 -5.29 -28.61
CA VAL A 515 4.90 -4.26 -27.57
C VAL A 515 4.64 -2.91 -28.20
N LEU A 516 3.78 -2.11 -27.56
CA LEU A 516 3.45 -0.75 -27.96
C LEU A 516 3.93 0.24 -26.90
N GLY A 517 4.66 1.27 -27.33
CA GLY A 517 4.91 2.48 -26.55
C GLY A 517 4.38 3.71 -27.29
N LEU A 518 3.74 4.63 -26.56
CA LEU A 518 3.15 5.86 -27.10
C LEU A 518 3.90 7.07 -26.57
N SER A 519 4.33 7.99 -27.43
CA SER A 519 4.94 9.24 -26.99
C SER A 519 3.86 10.25 -26.59
N LYS A 520 4.28 11.40 -26.03
CA LYS A 520 3.36 12.52 -25.75
C LYS A 520 2.57 12.95 -27.00
N ASP A 521 3.21 12.95 -28.16
CA ASP A 521 2.63 13.42 -29.41
C ASP A 521 1.65 12.39 -29.97
N GLY A 522 1.97 11.10 -29.82
CA GLY A 522 1.04 10.01 -30.13
C GLY A 522 -0.20 10.03 -29.24
N LEU A 523 -0.04 10.24 -27.94
CA LEU A 523 -1.15 10.37 -27.00
C LEU A 523 -2.04 11.60 -27.29
N ALA A 524 -1.44 12.74 -27.64
CA ALA A 524 -2.19 13.92 -28.05
C ALA A 524 -3.00 13.68 -29.33
N LYS A 525 -2.43 12.97 -30.32
CA LYS A 525 -3.12 12.57 -31.55
C LYS A 525 -4.26 11.56 -31.29
N LEU A 526 -4.12 10.72 -30.28
CA LEU A 526 -5.18 9.82 -29.78
C LEU A 526 -6.28 10.54 -29.00
N GLY A 527 -6.12 11.83 -28.70
CA GLY A 527 -7.17 12.68 -28.15
C GLY A 527 -6.98 13.11 -26.70
N LEU A 528 -5.83 12.85 -26.07
CA LEU A 528 -5.53 13.42 -24.76
C LEU A 528 -5.41 14.94 -24.87
N THR A 529 -6.06 15.63 -23.94
CA THR A 529 -6.06 17.09 -23.87
C THR A 529 -4.77 17.60 -23.23
N ARG A 530 -4.56 18.92 -23.27
CA ARG A 530 -3.47 19.56 -22.54
C ARG A 530 -3.56 19.32 -21.02
N ASP A 531 -4.78 19.31 -20.48
CA ASP A 531 -5.02 19.11 -19.06
C ASP A 531 -4.70 17.67 -18.62
N ASP A 532 -4.94 16.69 -19.50
CA ASP A 532 -4.51 15.31 -19.27
C ASP A 532 -2.98 15.19 -19.35
N MET A 533 -2.35 15.84 -20.33
CA MET A 533 -0.91 15.79 -20.53
C MET A 533 -0.10 16.38 -19.36
N VAL A 534 -0.63 17.42 -18.69
CA VAL A 534 0.00 18.03 -17.51
C VAL A 534 0.16 17.05 -16.34
N THR A 535 -0.63 15.97 -16.31
CA THR A 535 -0.54 14.94 -15.26
C THR A 535 0.63 13.96 -15.44
N PHE A 536 1.26 13.95 -16.62
CA PHE A 536 2.44 13.12 -16.87
C PHE A 536 3.72 13.75 -16.27
N PRO A 537 4.78 12.98 -16.01
CA PRO A 537 6.06 13.54 -15.56
C PRO A 537 6.64 14.55 -16.56
N LEU A 538 7.30 15.60 -16.06
CA LEU A 538 7.87 16.66 -16.89
C LEU A 538 8.87 16.14 -17.93
N ALA A 539 9.67 15.11 -17.60
CA ALA A 539 10.54 14.47 -18.59
C ALA A 539 9.76 13.94 -19.80
N PHE A 540 8.64 13.27 -19.55
CA PHE A 540 7.79 12.73 -20.60
C PHE A 540 7.11 13.84 -21.41
N GLN A 541 6.61 14.88 -20.74
CA GLN A 541 5.98 16.04 -21.39
C GLN A 541 6.95 16.80 -22.32
N HIS A 542 8.23 16.89 -21.95
CA HIS A 542 9.21 17.58 -22.78
C HIS A 542 9.79 16.67 -23.88
N GLY A 543 9.99 15.38 -23.59
CA GLY A 543 10.74 14.49 -24.46
C GLY A 543 12.26 14.68 -24.35
N SER A 544 13.04 13.81 -24.99
CA SER A 544 14.50 13.78 -24.88
C SER A 544 15.24 14.79 -25.78
N ASN A 545 14.59 15.33 -26.81
CA ASN A 545 15.21 16.15 -27.85
C ASN A 545 15.22 17.67 -27.55
N VAL A 546 14.63 18.11 -26.44
CA VAL A 546 14.63 19.54 -26.07
C VAL A 546 16.05 19.98 -25.65
N PRO A 547 16.53 21.17 -26.07
CA PRO A 547 17.95 21.53 -25.96
C PRO A 547 18.56 21.40 -24.56
N TRP A 548 17.84 21.84 -23.53
CA TRP A 548 18.35 21.78 -22.16
C TRP A 548 18.47 20.35 -21.64
N ARG A 549 17.53 19.47 -22.00
CA ARG A 549 17.53 18.07 -21.55
C ARG A 549 18.53 17.24 -22.35
N ALA A 550 18.63 17.45 -23.66
CA ALA A 550 19.68 16.88 -24.47
C ALA A 550 21.06 17.22 -23.88
N SER A 551 21.31 18.50 -23.55
CA SER A 551 22.52 18.92 -22.86
C SER A 551 22.73 18.22 -21.50
N ALA A 552 21.68 18.11 -20.68
CA ALA A 552 21.73 17.40 -19.39
C ALA A 552 22.03 15.90 -19.52
N LEU A 553 21.66 15.28 -20.65
CA LEU A 553 21.94 13.88 -20.99
C LEU A 553 23.29 13.68 -21.69
N GLY A 554 24.05 14.74 -21.93
CA GLY A 554 25.32 14.69 -22.67
C GLY A 554 25.13 14.55 -24.19
N ASP A 555 23.93 14.80 -24.69
CA ASP A 555 23.56 14.75 -26.11
C ASP A 555 23.97 16.05 -26.81
N THR A 556 25.28 16.27 -26.88
CA THR A 556 25.91 17.43 -27.53
C THR A 556 26.95 16.98 -28.55
N GLY A 557 27.45 17.91 -29.38
CA GLY A 557 28.46 17.60 -30.39
C GLY A 557 27.96 16.56 -31.39
N ARG A 558 28.63 15.39 -31.46
CA ARG A 558 28.23 14.27 -32.35
C ARG A 558 26.93 13.57 -31.92
N ASN A 559 26.49 13.80 -30.68
CA ASN A 559 25.26 13.23 -30.11
C ASN A 559 24.06 14.18 -30.18
N ASP A 560 24.24 15.38 -30.76
CA ASP A 560 23.22 16.43 -30.82
C ASP A 560 21.93 15.91 -31.49
N PRO A 561 20.74 16.17 -30.91
CA PRO A 561 19.46 15.72 -31.45
C PRO A 561 19.18 16.07 -32.91
N LYS A 562 19.82 17.13 -33.45
CA LYS A 562 19.67 17.50 -34.87
C LYS A 562 20.21 16.44 -35.83
N ASP A 563 21.17 15.64 -35.39
CA ASP A 563 21.88 14.64 -36.19
C ASP A 563 21.30 13.21 -35.98
N TRP A 564 20.24 13.09 -35.19
CA TRP A 564 19.56 11.81 -34.97
C TRP A 564 18.81 11.34 -36.22
N LEU A 565 18.81 10.03 -36.45
CA LEU A 565 18.04 9.33 -37.49
C LEU A 565 16.53 9.37 -37.22
N TRP A 566 16.11 9.45 -35.96
CA TRP A 566 14.71 9.56 -35.54
C TRP A 566 14.58 10.26 -34.18
N GLY A 567 13.43 10.86 -33.91
CA GLY A 567 13.19 11.60 -32.66
C GLY A 567 13.82 13.00 -32.62
N LYS A 568 14.34 13.48 -33.74
CA LYS A 568 14.89 14.84 -33.87
C LYS A 568 13.79 15.92 -33.82
N PRO A 569 14.12 17.17 -33.49
CA PRO A 569 13.15 18.27 -33.47
C PRO A 569 12.42 18.43 -34.82
N GLY A 570 11.09 18.50 -34.80
CA GLY A 570 10.24 18.61 -36.00
C GLY A 570 10.00 17.29 -36.75
N GLU A 571 10.67 16.21 -36.34
CA GLU A 571 10.40 14.86 -36.80
C GLU A 571 10.22 13.90 -35.61
N GLU A 572 9.33 14.26 -34.71
CA GLU A 572 8.97 13.46 -33.54
C GLU A 572 8.33 12.13 -33.93
N VAL A 573 8.52 11.14 -33.06
CA VAL A 573 7.93 9.80 -33.17
C VAL A 573 6.67 9.76 -32.29
N ASP A 574 5.57 9.27 -32.83
CA ASP A 574 4.29 9.17 -32.11
C ASP A 574 4.18 7.86 -31.32
N ALA A 575 4.74 6.77 -31.86
CA ALA A 575 4.71 5.47 -31.22
C ALA A 575 5.90 4.60 -31.62
N VAL A 576 6.22 3.62 -30.79
CA VAL A 576 7.13 2.52 -31.11
C VAL A 576 6.38 1.19 -31.02
N LEU A 577 6.48 0.39 -32.08
CA LEU A 577 6.09 -1.01 -32.06
C LEU A 577 7.35 -1.88 -32.04
N VAL A 578 7.51 -2.69 -30.98
CA VAL A 578 8.57 -3.69 -30.92
C VAL A 578 7.96 -5.07 -31.11
N LEU A 579 8.34 -5.72 -32.21
CA LEU A 579 7.83 -7.01 -32.61
C LEU A 579 8.86 -8.07 -32.27
N TYR A 580 8.42 -9.14 -31.60
CA TYR A 580 9.26 -10.25 -31.17
C TYR A 580 8.77 -11.56 -31.77
N GLY A 581 9.71 -12.43 -32.15
CA GLY A 581 9.44 -13.78 -32.65
C GLY A 581 10.42 -14.80 -32.08
N LYS A 582 9.95 -16.04 -31.86
CA LYS A 582 10.80 -17.16 -31.45
C LYS A 582 11.81 -17.56 -32.55
N ASP A 583 11.43 -17.36 -33.80
CA ASP A 583 12.21 -17.66 -35.00
C ASP A 583 12.01 -16.58 -36.10
N LYS A 584 12.82 -16.65 -37.16
CA LYS A 584 12.74 -15.71 -38.29
C LYS A 584 11.39 -15.76 -39.00
N THR A 585 10.73 -16.91 -39.04
CA THR A 585 9.45 -17.11 -39.72
C THR A 585 8.33 -16.40 -38.96
N SER A 586 8.26 -16.60 -37.64
CA SER A 586 7.27 -15.94 -36.79
C SER A 586 7.43 -14.42 -36.81
N LEU A 587 8.67 -13.93 -36.68
CA LEU A 587 8.94 -12.48 -36.77
C LEU A 587 8.59 -11.93 -38.16
N GLY A 588 8.97 -12.64 -39.23
CA GLY A 588 8.71 -12.22 -40.60
C GLY A 588 7.22 -12.16 -40.93
N GLY A 589 6.42 -13.13 -40.43
CA GLY A 589 4.97 -13.11 -40.51
C GLY A 589 4.37 -11.90 -39.80
N LEU A 590 4.66 -11.76 -38.52
CA LEU A 590 4.17 -10.65 -37.69
C LEU A 590 4.55 -9.28 -38.26
N ALA A 591 5.79 -9.11 -38.72
CA ALA A 591 6.26 -7.85 -39.29
C ALA A 591 5.55 -7.50 -40.61
N ARG A 592 5.24 -8.49 -41.46
CA ARG A 592 4.47 -8.25 -42.70
C ARG A 592 3.04 -7.82 -42.38
N GLU A 593 2.39 -8.54 -41.46
CA GLU A 593 1.02 -8.25 -41.03
C GLU A 593 0.91 -6.85 -40.44
N ARG A 594 1.77 -6.50 -39.47
CA ARG A 594 1.77 -5.16 -38.87
C ARG A 594 2.09 -4.06 -39.88
N ARG A 595 3.01 -4.28 -40.83
CA ARG A 595 3.29 -3.31 -41.91
C ARG A 595 2.08 -3.11 -42.84
N GLN A 596 1.35 -4.17 -43.17
CA GLN A 596 0.13 -4.08 -43.97
C GLN A 596 -0.96 -3.29 -43.23
N GLN A 597 -1.14 -3.59 -41.95
CA GLN A 597 -2.08 -2.89 -41.07
C GLN A 597 -1.75 -1.39 -40.97
N LEU A 598 -0.49 -1.03 -40.69
CA LEU A 598 -0.03 0.36 -40.64
C LEU A 598 -0.30 1.10 -41.95
N LYS A 599 -0.02 0.46 -43.10
CA LYS A 599 -0.29 1.04 -44.42
C LYS A 599 -1.80 1.25 -44.65
N ALA A 600 -2.65 0.33 -44.23
CA ALA A 600 -4.11 0.45 -44.36
C ALA A 600 -4.66 1.66 -43.61
N HIS A 601 -4.10 1.96 -42.43
CA HIS A 601 -4.45 3.11 -41.60
C HIS A 601 -3.63 4.36 -41.88
N LYS A 602 -2.82 4.38 -42.95
CA LYS A 602 -1.96 5.51 -43.35
C LYS A 602 -0.98 5.95 -42.26
N ILE A 603 -0.48 5.00 -41.45
CA ILE A 603 0.55 5.27 -40.44
C ILE A 603 1.93 5.05 -41.07
N ASP A 604 2.78 6.07 -41.01
CA ASP A 604 4.10 6.05 -41.59
C ASP A 604 5.12 5.38 -40.65
N ILE A 605 6.02 4.59 -41.22
CA ILE A 605 7.19 4.06 -40.52
C ILE A 605 8.37 4.99 -40.81
N LEU A 606 8.71 5.85 -39.85
CA LEU A 606 9.84 6.79 -39.97
C LEU A 606 11.18 6.05 -39.94
N HIS A 607 11.28 5.06 -39.06
CA HIS A 607 12.49 4.27 -38.89
C HIS A 607 12.12 2.82 -38.56
N ALA A 608 12.87 1.88 -39.11
CA ALA A 608 12.72 0.46 -38.81
C ALA A 608 14.09 -0.13 -38.51
N LEU A 609 14.23 -0.72 -37.33
CA LEU A 609 15.50 -1.25 -36.86
C LEU A 609 15.36 -2.77 -36.60
N PRO A 610 15.94 -3.63 -37.46
CA PRO A 610 16.12 -5.04 -37.16
C PRO A 610 17.12 -5.21 -36.02
N LEU A 611 16.78 -6.02 -35.02
CA LEU A 611 17.64 -6.29 -33.87
C LEU A 611 18.33 -7.65 -34.03
N ALA A 612 19.51 -7.78 -33.43
CA ALA A 612 20.29 -9.00 -33.48
C ALA A 612 19.58 -10.16 -32.79
N GLU A 613 19.84 -11.38 -33.28
CA GLU A 613 19.32 -12.61 -32.68
C GLU A 613 19.94 -12.82 -31.28
N ILE A 614 19.10 -13.15 -30.30
CA ILE A 614 19.57 -13.68 -29.02
C ILE A 614 19.95 -15.16 -29.20
N PRO A 615 21.19 -15.57 -28.90
CA PRO A 615 21.60 -16.97 -28.97
C PRO A 615 20.67 -17.92 -28.20
N LYS A 616 20.46 -19.13 -28.74
CA LYS A 616 19.59 -20.15 -28.13
C LYS A 616 20.14 -20.60 -26.78
N GLU A 617 21.44 -20.87 -26.75
CA GLU A 617 22.17 -21.38 -25.59
C GLU A 617 23.23 -20.37 -25.18
N ALA A 618 23.59 -20.40 -23.90
CA ALA A 618 24.74 -19.65 -23.42
C ALA A 618 26.04 -20.31 -23.90
N GLU A 619 27.10 -19.52 -24.04
CA GLU A 619 28.44 -20.01 -24.35
C GLU A 619 28.88 -21.03 -23.28
N PRO A 620 29.28 -22.27 -23.66
CA PRO A 620 29.62 -23.31 -22.68
C PRO A 620 30.77 -22.94 -21.74
N ALA A 621 31.73 -22.15 -22.23
CA ALA A 621 32.92 -21.76 -21.45
C ALA A 621 32.62 -20.66 -20.41
N THR A 622 31.74 -19.71 -20.72
CA THR A 622 31.55 -18.47 -19.95
C THR A 622 30.15 -18.35 -19.36
N GLY A 623 29.20 -19.20 -19.75
CA GLY A 623 27.79 -19.07 -19.37
C GLY A 623 27.12 -17.79 -19.89
N VAL A 624 27.80 -17.00 -20.74
CA VAL A 624 27.29 -15.74 -21.30
C VAL A 624 26.38 -16.05 -22.47
N ARG A 625 25.19 -15.44 -22.46
CA ARG A 625 24.21 -15.61 -23.54
C ARG A 625 24.18 -14.44 -24.52
N VAL A 626 24.43 -13.23 -24.04
CA VAL A 626 24.36 -12.01 -24.84
C VAL A 626 25.60 -11.19 -24.56
N ARG A 627 26.24 -10.72 -25.63
CA ARG A 627 27.34 -9.77 -25.59
C ARG A 627 26.93 -8.49 -26.31
N GLU A 628 27.33 -7.35 -25.76
CA GLU A 628 27.25 -6.08 -26.46
C GLU A 628 28.42 -5.96 -27.49
N PRO A 629 28.37 -5.00 -28.44
CA PRO A 629 29.34 -4.88 -29.52
C PRO A 629 30.81 -4.76 -29.11
N PHE A 630 31.16 -4.16 -27.96
CA PHE A 630 32.54 -4.14 -27.46
C PHE A 630 33.01 -5.50 -26.88
N GLY A 631 32.11 -6.48 -26.81
CA GLY A 631 32.36 -7.88 -26.45
C GLY A 631 32.05 -8.24 -25.00
N PHE A 632 31.51 -7.33 -24.19
CA PHE A 632 31.16 -7.58 -22.80
C PHE A 632 29.82 -8.28 -22.66
N ALA A 633 29.72 -9.19 -21.69
CA ALA A 633 28.45 -9.80 -21.30
C ALA A 633 27.48 -8.73 -20.76
N ASP A 634 26.24 -8.73 -21.26
CA ASP A 634 25.20 -7.78 -20.83
C ASP A 634 23.96 -8.51 -20.27
N GLY A 635 23.11 -7.76 -19.58
CA GLY A 635 21.87 -8.25 -18.96
C GLY A 635 22.06 -8.92 -17.60
N ILE A 636 23.22 -8.76 -16.96
CA ILE A 636 23.58 -9.44 -15.71
C ILE A 636 22.86 -8.83 -14.49
N SER A 637 23.07 -7.53 -14.24
CA SER A 637 22.49 -6.84 -13.08
C SER A 637 21.17 -6.18 -13.46
N GLN A 638 20.07 -6.74 -12.95
CA GLN A 638 18.70 -6.24 -13.13
C GLN A 638 18.01 -6.14 -11.76
N PRO A 639 17.11 -5.17 -11.57
CA PRO A 639 16.27 -5.14 -10.38
C PRO A 639 15.35 -6.36 -10.33
N ARG A 640 15.05 -6.84 -9.13
CA ARG A 640 14.05 -7.88 -8.89
C ARG A 640 12.79 -7.21 -8.37
N ILE A 641 11.73 -7.24 -9.15
CA ILE A 641 10.47 -6.57 -8.81
C ILE A 641 9.63 -7.49 -7.91
N ARG A 642 9.19 -6.99 -6.73
CA ARG A 642 8.29 -7.71 -5.81
C ARG A 642 6.99 -8.09 -6.53
N GLY A 643 6.50 -9.30 -6.28
CA GLY A 643 5.30 -9.85 -6.94
C GLY A 643 5.51 -10.38 -8.37
N ILE A 644 6.58 -9.99 -9.05
CA ILE A 644 6.91 -10.45 -10.42
C ILE A 644 8.02 -11.51 -10.42
N SER A 645 9.10 -11.24 -9.69
CA SER A 645 10.28 -12.10 -9.69
C SER A 645 10.02 -13.33 -8.83
N ARG A 646 10.08 -14.54 -9.41
CA ARG A 646 9.99 -15.79 -8.64
C ARG A 646 11.26 -16.01 -7.80
N GLY A 647 11.10 -16.31 -6.52
CA GLY A 647 12.14 -16.89 -5.66
C GLY A 647 12.76 -15.93 -4.64
N GLY A 648 12.48 -16.17 -3.36
CA GLY A 648 13.12 -15.52 -2.21
C GLY A 648 14.51 -16.09 -1.92
N ASP A 649 15.42 -16.01 -2.88
CA ASP A 649 16.84 -16.21 -2.61
C ASP A 649 17.33 -15.04 -1.73
N PRO A 650 17.63 -15.26 -0.43
CA PRO A 650 18.04 -14.20 0.48
C PRO A 650 19.32 -13.51 0.00
N ALA A 651 20.18 -14.22 -0.74
CA ALA A 651 21.42 -13.68 -1.30
C ALA A 651 21.17 -12.61 -2.39
N GLN A 652 19.94 -12.49 -2.90
CA GLN A 652 19.57 -11.46 -3.88
C GLN A 652 18.56 -10.45 -3.34
N ALA A 653 18.33 -10.44 -2.02
CA ALA A 653 17.42 -9.50 -1.37
C ALA A 653 17.84 -8.04 -1.59
N THR A 654 19.15 -7.77 -1.70
CA THR A 654 19.71 -6.44 -1.97
C THR A 654 19.29 -5.86 -3.33
N HIS A 655 18.78 -6.69 -4.25
CA HIS A 655 18.26 -6.27 -5.55
C HIS A 655 16.73 -6.21 -5.63
N LEU A 656 16.04 -6.57 -4.54
CA LEU A 656 14.58 -6.49 -4.46
C LEU A 656 14.15 -5.03 -4.38
N VAL A 657 13.15 -4.69 -5.19
CA VAL A 657 12.52 -3.38 -5.26
C VAL A 657 11.01 -3.55 -5.33
N GLU A 658 10.28 -2.59 -4.78
CA GLU A 658 8.83 -2.58 -4.83
C GLU A 658 8.33 -2.34 -6.26
N ALA A 659 7.11 -2.80 -6.54
CA ALA A 659 6.57 -2.75 -7.89
C ALA A 659 6.38 -1.32 -8.41
N GLY A 660 6.10 -0.36 -7.52
CA GLY A 660 5.95 1.07 -7.85
C GLY A 660 7.19 1.73 -8.42
N GLU A 661 8.36 1.09 -8.40
CA GLU A 661 9.57 1.56 -9.10
C GLU A 661 9.51 1.29 -10.62
N PHE A 662 8.63 0.40 -11.09
CA PHE A 662 8.53 -0.01 -12.50
C PHE A 662 7.11 -0.12 -13.05
N VAL A 663 6.10 -0.19 -12.20
CA VAL A 663 4.68 -0.28 -12.58
C VAL A 663 3.89 0.80 -11.84
N ILE A 664 3.24 1.67 -12.61
CA ILE A 664 2.46 2.79 -12.06
C ILE A 664 1.19 2.25 -11.37
N GLY A 665 0.81 2.90 -10.26
CA GLY A 665 -0.35 2.53 -9.44
C GLY A 665 -0.05 1.49 -8.34
N TYR A 666 1.22 1.26 -8.03
CA TYR A 666 1.66 0.40 -6.94
C TYR A 666 2.63 1.13 -6.00
N PRO A 667 2.75 0.72 -4.73
CA PRO A 667 3.67 1.36 -3.78
C PRO A 667 5.13 1.28 -4.26
N ASP A 668 5.86 2.39 -4.11
CA ASP A 668 7.30 2.45 -4.31
C ASP A 668 8.09 1.96 -3.08
N ASN A 669 9.42 2.04 -3.10
CA ASN A 669 10.25 1.59 -1.98
C ASN A 669 10.02 2.38 -0.66
N LEU A 670 9.31 3.50 -0.70
CA LEU A 670 8.93 4.28 0.48
C LEU A 670 7.47 4.03 0.91
N GLY A 671 6.74 3.17 0.19
CA GLY A 671 5.34 2.87 0.46
C GLY A 671 4.35 3.89 -0.11
N TYR A 672 4.81 4.87 -0.90
CA TYR A 672 3.93 5.85 -1.54
C TYR A 672 3.49 5.36 -2.92
N LEU A 673 2.28 5.76 -3.33
CA LEU A 673 1.85 5.61 -4.72
C LEU A 673 2.46 6.77 -5.55
N PRO A 674 3.31 6.49 -6.55
CA PRO A 674 3.83 7.53 -7.43
C PRO A 674 2.69 8.29 -8.13
N PRO A 675 2.84 9.59 -8.42
CA PRO A 675 1.87 10.33 -9.21
C PRO A 675 1.59 9.62 -10.54
N SER A 676 0.31 9.38 -10.82
CA SER A 676 -0.11 8.67 -12.01
C SER A 676 -0.69 9.61 -13.06
N PRO A 677 -0.34 9.44 -14.35
CA PRO A 677 -1.09 10.03 -15.44
C PRO A 677 -2.58 9.75 -15.31
N SER A 678 -3.42 10.76 -15.51
CA SER A 678 -4.86 10.65 -15.30
C SER A 678 -5.65 11.50 -16.26
N VAL A 679 -6.92 11.14 -16.45
CA VAL A 679 -7.90 11.87 -17.29
C VAL A 679 -9.09 12.30 -16.45
N ALA A 680 -9.84 13.30 -16.90
CA ALA A 680 -11.10 13.65 -16.25
C ALA A 680 -12.10 12.49 -16.34
N ALA A 681 -12.90 12.23 -15.30
CA ALA A 681 -13.89 11.15 -15.31
C ALA A 681 -14.90 11.28 -16.47
N ALA A 682 -15.24 12.51 -16.88
CA ALA A 682 -16.11 12.76 -18.03
C ALA A 682 -15.54 12.28 -19.38
N ALA A 683 -14.22 12.08 -19.48
CA ALA A 683 -13.57 11.57 -20.69
C ALA A 683 -13.66 10.03 -20.81
N ASP A 684 -14.04 9.34 -19.72
CA ASP A 684 -14.17 7.88 -19.64
C ASP A 684 -15.62 7.50 -19.24
N PRO A 685 -16.61 7.73 -20.13
CA PRO A 685 -18.02 7.51 -19.83
C PRO A 685 -18.36 6.05 -19.50
N ASP A 686 -17.59 5.10 -20.05
CA ASP A 686 -17.76 3.66 -19.83
C ASP A 686 -17.03 3.16 -18.55
N GLY A 687 -16.27 4.04 -17.88
CA GLY A 687 -15.46 3.74 -16.70
C GLY A 687 -14.47 2.60 -16.91
N LEU A 688 -13.77 2.62 -18.05
CA LEU A 688 -12.75 1.65 -18.37
C LEU A 688 -11.52 1.82 -17.48
N LEU A 689 -11.26 2.99 -16.93
CA LEU A 689 -10.12 3.28 -16.07
C LEU A 689 -10.53 3.29 -14.59
N PRO A 690 -9.67 2.85 -13.65
CA PRO A 690 -9.95 2.92 -12.22
C PRO A 690 -9.94 4.36 -11.71
N ALA A 691 -10.50 4.60 -10.51
CA ALA A 691 -10.47 5.93 -9.91
C ALA A 691 -9.04 6.28 -9.46
N LEU A 692 -8.65 7.55 -9.64
CA LEU A 692 -7.35 8.03 -9.18
C LEU A 692 -7.35 8.18 -7.65
N GLY A 693 -6.38 7.57 -6.98
CA GLY A 693 -6.21 7.70 -5.53
C GLY A 693 -7.16 6.82 -4.71
N GLU A 694 -7.63 5.70 -5.26
CA GLU A 694 -8.34 4.66 -4.48
C GLU A 694 -7.60 4.33 -3.18
N ASP A 695 -8.35 4.22 -2.09
CA ASP A 695 -7.84 3.87 -0.76
C ASP A 695 -7.18 2.48 -0.83
N PRO A 696 -5.84 2.36 -0.64
CA PRO A 696 -5.15 1.09 -0.69
C PRO A 696 -5.56 0.14 0.46
N PHE A 697 -6.34 0.62 1.42
CA PHE A 697 -6.90 -0.15 2.53
C PHE A 697 -8.41 -0.36 2.40
N ALA A 698 -8.99 -0.08 1.23
CA ALA A 698 -10.38 -0.39 0.93
C ALA A 698 -10.60 -1.92 1.00
N GLN A 699 -11.34 -2.37 2.00
CA GLN A 699 -11.71 -3.79 2.11
C GLN A 699 -12.90 -4.16 1.23
N ARG A 700 -13.81 -3.23 0.91
CA ARG A 700 -15.03 -3.48 0.11
C ARG A 700 -15.21 -2.37 -0.93
N PRO A 701 -15.83 -2.66 -2.10
CA PRO A 701 -15.89 -1.69 -3.16
C PRO A 701 -16.94 -0.65 -2.79
N ARG A 702 -16.75 0.56 -3.29
CA ARG A 702 -17.64 1.67 -3.01
C ARG A 702 -18.14 2.24 -4.32
N PHE A 703 -19.45 2.16 -4.53
CA PHE A 703 -20.10 2.61 -5.76
C PHE A 703 -20.61 4.03 -5.57
N THR A 704 -19.70 4.97 -5.29
CA THR A 704 -20.08 6.38 -5.17
C THR A 704 -20.18 6.97 -6.56
N PRO A 705 -21.23 7.77 -6.86
CA PRO A 705 -21.25 8.55 -8.09
C PRO A 705 -19.96 9.38 -8.18
N PRO A 706 -19.25 9.34 -9.32
CA PRO A 706 -18.00 10.05 -9.42
C PRO A 706 -18.22 11.55 -9.22
N SER A 707 -17.33 12.18 -8.46
CA SER A 707 -17.36 13.64 -8.30
C SER A 707 -17.14 14.29 -9.67
N PRO A 708 -17.75 15.46 -9.98
CA PRO A 708 -17.47 16.19 -11.22
C PRO A 708 -15.97 16.48 -11.44
N ASN A 709 -15.20 16.55 -10.36
CA ASN A 709 -13.75 16.78 -10.39
C ASN A 709 -12.91 15.51 -10.24
N GLU A 710 -13.54 14.33 -10.22
CA GLU A 710 -12.84 13.05 -10.11
C GLU A 710 -12.02 12.80 -11.37
N ARG A 711 -10.83 12.23 -11.17
CA ARG A 711 -9.94 11.80 -12.25
C ARG A 711 -9.85 10.29 -12.28
N ARG A 712 -9.67 9.73 -13.46
CA ARG A 712 -9.42 8.31 -13.68
C ARG A 712 -7.95 8.06 -13.94
N ASP A 713 -7.42 6.99 -13.37
CA ASP A 713 -6.01 6.62 -13.44
C ASP A 713 -5.68 5.95 -14.78
N LEU A 714 -5.18 6.75 -15.72
CA LEU A 714 -4.71 6.28 -17.04
C LEU A 714 -3.37 5.55 -16.93
N GLY A 715 -2.55 5.89 -15.93
CA GLY A 715 -1.22 5.33 -15.73
C GLY A 715 -1.23 3.92 -15.14
N ARG A 716 -2.28 3.53 -14.41
CA ARG A 716 -2.38 2.23 -13.72
C ARG A 716 -1.92 1.06 -14.58
N ASN A 717 -1.07 0.21 -14.01
CA ASN A 717 -0.45 -0.97 -14.66
C ASN A 717 0.52 -0.64 -15.81
N GLY A 718 0.70 0.63 -16.16
CA GLY A 718 1.65 1.07 -17.17
C GLY A 718 3.05 1.31 -16.64
N SER A 719 3.94 1.69 -17.55
CA SER A 719 5.35 2.04 -17.26
C SER A 719 5.84 3.06 -18.29
N PHE A 720 6.87 3.83 -17.98
CA PHE A 720 7.59 4.62 -18.98
C PHE A 720 8.74 3.81 -19.57
N LEU A 721 8.95 3.94 -20.87
CA LEU A 721 10.03 3.34 -21.62
C LEU A 721 10.91 4.44 -22.22
N VAL A 722 12.17 4.44 -21.82
CA VAL A 722 13.20 5.24 -22.48
C VAL A 722 13.81 4.38 -23.58
N VAL A 723 13.84 4.88 -24.82
CA VAL A 723 14.49 4.21 -25.95
C VAL A 723 15.60 5.10 -26.49
N ARG A 724 16.79 4.54 -26.64
CA ARG A 724 17.96 5.22 -27.24
C ARG A 724 18.65 4.27 -28.22
N GLN A 725 18.85 4.71 -29.45
CA GLN A 725 19.67 4.00 -30.43
C GLN A 725 21.12 4.46 -30.27
N LEU A 726 21.97 3.58 -29.77
CA LEU A 726 23.37 3.83 -29.46
C LEU A 726 24.25 3.08 -30.45
N GLU A 727 24.85 3.80 -31.39
CA GLU A 727 25.88 3.26 -32.29
C GLU A 727 27.17 3.09 -31.52
N GLN A 728 27.86 1.96 -31.70
CA GLN A 728 29.08 1.63 -30.97
C GLN A 728 30.24 1.38 -31.93
N ASP A 729 31.27 2.21 -31.84
CA ASP A 729 32.47 2.12 -32.67
C ASP A 729 33.51 1.20 -32.03
N ARG A 730 33.32 -0.10 -32.27
CA ARG A 730 34.22 -1.13 -31.75
C ARG A 730 35.67 -0.97 -32.25
N PRO A 731 35.94 -0.76 -33.55
CA PRO A 731 37.30 -0.51 -34.03
C PRO A 731 37.97 0.64 -33.29
N GLU A 732 37.29 1.77 -33.12
CA GLU A 732 37.84 2.93 -32.42
C GLU A 732 38.14 2.63 -30.94
N PHE A 733 37.26 1.89 -30.26
CA PHE A 733 37.49 1.45 -28.89
C PHE A 733 38.71 0.53 -28.78
N GLU A 734 38.86 -0.44 -29.69
CA GLU A 734 40.02 -1.34 -29.71
C GLU A 734 41.33 -0.58 -30.00
N THR A 735 41.32 0.36 -30.95
CA THR A 735 42.46 1.24 -31.23
C THR A 735 42.83 2.07 -30.01
N PHE A 736 41.87 2.67 -29.32
CA PHE A 736 42.12 3.44 -28.10
C PHE A 736 42.78 2.58 -27.01
N LEU A 737 42.33 1.34 -26.79
CA LEU A 737 42.91 0.46 -25.77
C LEU A 737 44.39 0.15 -26.06
N VAL A 738 44.74 -0.09 -27.33
CA VAL A 738 46.12 -0.32 -27.76
C VAL A 738 46.98 0.91 -27.51
N GLU A 739 46.50 2.10 -27.90
CA GLU A 739 47.20 3.36 -27.68
C GLU A 739 47.39 3.67 -26.18
N ALA A 740 46.34 3.47 -25.38
CA ALA A 740 46.36 3.66 -23.93
C ALA A 740 47.38 2.72 -23.27
N ALA A 741 47.38 1.44 -23.64
CA ALA A 741 48.34 0.47 -23.13
C ALA A 741 49.78 0.82 -23.52
N ALA A 742 50.01 1.24 -24.77
CA ALA A 742 51.32 1.71 -25.22
C ALA A 742 51.79 2.95 -24.45
N ALA A 743 50.91 3.92 -24.21
CA ALA A 743 51.22 5.14 -23.45
C ALA A 743 51.59 4.82 -21.99
N LEU A 744 50.90 3.88 -21.34
CA LEU A 744 51.23 3.44 -19.98
C LEU A 744 52.58 2.73 -19.91
N ARG A 745 52.90 1.88 -20.89
CA ARG A 745 54.21 1.22 -21.00
C ARG A 745 55.32 2.24 -21.21
N ALA A 746 55.15 3.18 -22.13
CA ALA A 746 56.12 4.24 -22.41
C ALA A 746 56.38 5.15 -21.19
N ALA A 747 55.37 5.40 -20.37
CA ALA A 747 55.49 6.18 -19.14
C ALA A 747 56.08 5.39 -17.94
N GLY A 748 56.36 4.09 -18.09
CA GLY A 748 56.78 3.23 -16.98
C GLY A 748 55.69 3.08 -15.89
N ARG A 749 54.41 3.25 -16.27
CA ARG A 749 53.24 3.22 -15.38
C ARG A 749 52.33 2.01 -15.63
N ALA A 750 52.75 1.08 -16.49
CA ALA A 750 52.00 -0.15 -16.76
C ALA A 750 52.06 -1.08 -15.53
N PRO A 751 50.91 -1.53 -14.99
CA PRO A 751 50.88 -2.47 -13.88
C PRO A 751 51.25 -3.88 -14.35
N ASP A 752 51.71 -4.72 -13.41
CA ASP A 752 51.80 -6.15 -13.65
C ASP A 752 50.39 -6.76 -13.68
N THR A 753 50.01 -7.25 -14.85
CA THR A 753 48.69 -7.84 -15.13
C THR A 753 48.77 -9.37 -15.27
N GLY A 754 49.94 -9.95 -14.97
CA GLY A 754 50.19 -11.38 -15.09
C GLY A 754 50.00 -11.86 -16.53
N LYS A 755 48.99 -12.72 -16.74
CA LYS A 755 48.68 -13.30 -18.05
C LYS A 755 47.67 -12.49 -18.86
N VAL A 756 47.01 -11.50 -18.25
CA VAL A 756 45.97 -10.72 -18.92
C VAL A 756 46.61 -9.61 -19.76
N PRO A 757 46.26 -9.47 -21.04
CA PRO A 757 46.72 -8.33 -21.84
C PRO A 757 46.33 -7.00 -21.21
N LEU A 758 47.24 -6.03 -21.21
CA LEU A 758 47.00 -4.72 -20.57
C LEU A 758 45.79 -4.01 -21.18
N GLU A 759 45.57 -4.17 -22.48
CA GLU A 759 44.43 -3.63 -23.23
C GLU A 759 43.10 -4.19 -22.68
N GLU A 760 43.05 -5.49 -22.39
CA GLU A 760 41.88 -6.15 -21.81
C GLU A 760 41.67 -5.73 -20.35
N TRP A 761 42.74 -5.59 -19.59
CA TRP A 761 42.68 -5.07 -18.22
C TRP A 761 42.14 -3.63 -18.18
N ILE A 762 42.60 -2.73 -19.06
CA ILE A 762 42.07 -1.36 -19.16
C ILE A 762 40.57 -1.40 -19.48
N ALA A 763 40.17 -2.19 -20.48
CA ALA A 763 38.76 -2.31 -20.87
C ALA A 763 37.88 -2.83 -19.72
N ALA A 764 38.34 -3.86 -19.00
CA ALA A 764 37.63 -4.39 -17.84
C ALA A 764 37.52 -3.36 -16.72
N LYS A 765 38.57 -2.57 -16.48
CA LYS A 765 38.58 -1.46 -15.50
C LYS A 765 37.58 -0.36 -15.88
N MET A 766 37.48 0.00 -17.16
CA MET A 766 36.50 0.99 -17.67
C MET A 766 35.05 0.53 -17.48
N VAL A 767 34.76 -0.75 -17.72
CA VAL A 767 33.40 -1.30 -17.56
C VAL A 767 33.07 -1.62 -16.10
N GLY A 768 34.04 -2.14 -15.36
CA GLY A 768 33.88 -2.71 -14.00
C GLY A 768 33.63 -4.23 -13.98
N ARG A 769 33.70 -4.88 -15.15
CA ARG A 769 33.58 -6.33 -15.35
C ARG A 769 34.51 -6.79 -16.46
N TRP A 770 34.90 -8.05 -16.42
CA TRP A 770 35.55 -8.72 -17.55
C TRP A 770 34.56 -9.00 -18.68
N LYS A 771 35.07 -9.34 -19.87
CA LYS A 771 34.22 -9.67 -21.02
C LYS A 771 33.33 -10.90 -20.77
N ASP A 772 33.75 -11.85 -19.95
CA ASP A 772 32.93 -13.01 -19.53
C ASP A 772 31.80 -12.63 -18.54
N GLY A 773 31.75 -11.37 -18.10
CA GLY A 773 30.75 -10.85 -17.16
C GLY A 773 31.14 -10.95 -15.69
N SER A 774 32.26 -11.60 -15.35
CA SER A 774 32.73 -11.66 -13.97
C SER A 774 33.10 -10.27 -13.43
N SER A 775 32.71 -9.97 -12.19
CA SER A 775 32.94 -8.66 -11.58
C SER A 775 34.39 -8.48 -11.16
N LEU A 776 34.89 -7.25 -11.28
CA LEU A 776 36.22 -6.92 -10.77
C LEU A 776 36.31 -7.02 -9.24
N VAL A 777 35.20 -6.88 -8.53
CA VAL A 777 35.18 -6.97 -7.05
C VAL A 777 35.56 -8.37 -6.58
N ARG A 778 35.01 -9.41 -7.24
CA ARG A 778 35.26 -10.82 -6.94
C ARG A 778 36.48 -11.38 -7.68
N ASN A 779 36.77 -10.85 -8.87
CA ASN A 779 37.82 -11.35 -9.77
C ASN A 779 38.76 -10.20 -10.18
N PRO A 780 39.56 -9.65 -9.26
CA PRO A 780 40.32 -8.41 -9.51
C PRO A 780 41.52 -8.57 -10.45
N THR A 781 42.02 -9.79 -10.64
CA THR A 781 43.29 -10.08 -11.35
C THR A 781 43.11 -10.77 -12.70
N GLY A 782 41.91 -11.24 -13.03
CA GLY A 782 41.61 -11.89 -14.31
C GLY A 782 40.17 -12.39 -14.38
N PRO A 783 39.66 -12.72 -15.59
CA PRO A 783 38.31 -13.25 -15.75
C PRO A 783 38.16 -14.60 -15.06
N ALA A 784 36.98 -14.84 -14.49
CA ALA A 784 36.72 -16.08 -13.77
C ALA A 784 36.76 -17.32 -14.68
N SER A 785 36.52 -17.16 -15.99
CA SER A 785 36.74 -18.22 -16.99
C SER A 785 38.17 -18.78 -17.02
N ASP A 786 39.16 -17.97 -16.67
CA ASP A 786 40.57 -18.37 -16.71
C ASP A 786 40.97 -19.16 -15.45
N LEU A 787 40.33 -18.86 -14.31
CA LEU A 787 40.51 -19.60 -13.05
C LEU A 787 39.98 -21.04 -13.15
N ALA A 788 39.10 -21.33 -14.12
CA ALA A 788 38.61 -22.69 -14.41
C ALA A 788 39.62 -23.56 -15.17
N THR A 789 40.85 -23.08 -15.40
CA THR A 789 41.93 -23.80 -16.12
C THR A 789 43.13 -24.15 -15.21
N VAL A 790 42.90 -24.87 -14.11
CA VAL A 790 43.98 -25.49 -13.34
C VAL A 790 44.37 -26.84 -13.99
N PRO A 791 45.65 -27.08 -14.33
CA PRO A 791 46.09 -28.37 -14.86
C PRO A 791 45.89 -29.48 -13.82
N GLY A 792 45.09 -30.51 -14.14
CA GLY A 792 44.95 -31.74 -13.32
C GLY A 792 43.56 -32.05 -12.76
N ALA A 793 42.53 -31.22 -13.00
CA ALA A 793 41.17 -31.50 -12.51
C ALA A 793 40.36 -32.37 -13.51
N SER A 794 39.92 -33.55 -13.06
CA SER A 794 39.16 -34.55 -13.83
C SER A 794 37.63 -34.38 -13.68
N ALA A 795 37.08 -33.24 -14.08
CA ALA A 795 35.62 -33.08 -14.22
C ALA A 795 35.27 -32.02 -15.29
N PRO A 796 34.16 -32.18 -16.03
CA PRO A 796 33.73 -31.19 -17.01
C PRO A 796 33.44 -29.84 -16.34
N LYS A 797 34.03 -28.79 -16.95
CA LYS A 797 33.99 -27.38 -16.54
C LYS A 797 32.58 -26.94 -16.15
N ARG A 798 32.36 -26.64 -14.86
CA ARG A 798 31.14 -25.94 -14.44
C ARG A 798 31.21 -24.54 -15.05
N ALA A 799 30.22 -24.17 -15.87
CA ALA A 799 30.14 -22.85 -16.47
C ALA A 799 30.25 -21.76 -15.39
N VAL A 800 31.15 -20.81 -15.59
CA VAL A 800 31.34 -19.67 -14.69
C VAL A 800 30.17 -18.72 -14.92
N LYS A 801 29.23 -18.63 -13.97
CA LYS A 801 28.10 -17.71 -14.11
C LYS A 801 28.54 -16.29 -13.69
N PRO A 802 28.21 -15.24 -14.47
CA PRO A 802 28.48 -13.86 -14.07
C PRO A 802 27.90 -13.54 -12.69
N ASP A 803 28.76 -13.04 -11.79
CA ASP A 803 28.37 -12.73 -10.42
C ASP A 803 27.73 -11.35 -10.29
N ASN A 804 26.81 -11.20 -9.34
CA ASN A 804 26.19 -9.92 -9.03
C ASN A 804 25.99 -9.66 -7.53
N ASP A 805 26.26 -10.66 -6.70
CA ASP A 805 26.15 -10.58 -5.24
C ASP A 805 27.45 -10.03 -4.63
N PHE A 806 27.58 -8.71 -4.68
CA PHE A 806 28.70 -7.99 -4.10
C PHE A 806 28.31 -6.57 -3.68
N LEU A 807 29.07 -5.99 -2.77
CA LEU A 807 28.83 -4.68 -2.20
C LEU A 807 30.11 -3.84 -2.35
N TYR A 808 30.03 -2.68 -2.99
CA TYR A 808 31.20 -1.86 -3.29
C TYR A 808 31.85 -1.26 -2.05
N GLY A 809 31.07 -0.66 -1.15
CA GLY A 809 31.57 -0.06 0.08
C GLY A 809 32.12 -1.12 1.04
N ALA A 810 31.41 -2.23 1.21
CA ALA A 810 31.84 -3.29 2.12
C ALA A 810 33.08 -4.06 1.63
N GLU A 811 33.24 -4.24 0.32
CA GLU A 811 34.25 -5.15 -0.24
C GLU A 811 35.36 -4.46 -1.04
N ASP A 812 35.14 -3.24 -1.50
CA ASP A 812 36.07 -2.47 -2.35
C ASP A 812 35.86 -0.94 -2.20
N SER A 813 35.85 -0.46 -0.95
CA SER A 813 35.57 0.95 -0.61
C SER A 813 36.48 1.94 -1.33
N THR A 814 37.75 1.59 -1.52
CA THR A 814 38.76 2.44 -2.17
C THR A 814 38.73 2.38 -3.70
N GLY A 815 37.99 1.44 -4.29
CA GLY A 815 37.98 1.21 -5.73
C GLY A 815 39.26 0.62 -6.31
N ALA A 816 40.11 0.01 -5.47
CA ALA A 816 41.33 -0.66 -5.90
C ALA A 816 41.04 -1.85 -6.84
N ARG A 817 39.91 -2.54 -6.65
CA ARG A 817 39.48 -3.65 -7.52
C ARG A 817 38.64 -3.12 -8.68
N CYS A 818 37.52 -2.47 -8.40
CA CYS A 818 36.61 -1.90 -9.38
C CYS A 818 36.68 -0.37 -9.28
N PRO A 819 37.27 0.33 -10.28
CA PRO A 819 37.44 1.78 -10.21
C PRO A 819 36.13 2.51 -9.94
N LEU A 820 36.21 3.60 -9.18
CA LEU A 820 35.05 4.45 -8.86
C LEU A 820 34.35 4.99 -10.11
N GLY A 821 35.12 5.21 -11.18
CA GLY A 821 34.62 5.72 -12.45
C GLY A 821 34.05 4.64 -13.37
N ALA A 822 34.17 3.36 -13.01
CA ALA A 822 33.76 2.25 -13.87
C ALA A 822 32.26 2.31 -14.18
N HIS A 823 31.90 1.94 -15.41
CA HIS A 823 30.52 2.11 -15.93
C HIS A 823 29.45 1.51 -15.01
N ILE A 824 29.65 0.26 -14.54
CA ILE A 824 28.68 -0.39 -13.66
C ILE A 824 28.62 0.20 -12.24
N ARG A 825 29.72 0.83 -11.77
CA ARG A 825 29.80 1.44 -10.43
C ARG A 825 29.23 2.86 -10.43
N ARG A 826 29.35 3.60 -11.54
CA ARG A 826 28.61 4.86 -11.75
C ARG A 826 27.12 4.59 -11.93
N SER A 827 26.77 3.66 -12.81
CA SER A 827 25.36 3.41 -13.14
C SER A 827 24.55 2.74 -12.01
N ASN A 828 25.23 2.10 -11.05
CA ASN A 828 24.62 1.60 -9.81
C ASN A 828 25.68 1.58 -8.70
N PRO A 829 25.81 2.65 -7.90
CA PRO A 829 26.85 2.77 -6.88
C PRO A 829 26.64 1.88 -5.65
N ARG A 830 25.49 1.21 -5.53
CA ARG A 830 25.12 0.38 -4.37
C ARG A 830 25.31 1.17 -3.07
N GLU A 831 26.10 0.67 -2.13
CA GLU A 831 26.42 1.26 -0.82
C GLU A 831 27.86 1.79 -0.73
N THR A 832 28.38 2.37 -1.83
CA THR A 832 29.75 2.88 -1.90
C THR A 832 30.07 3.97 -0.86
N PHE A 833 29.09 4.76 -0.40
CA PHE A 833 29.34 5.92 0.48
C PHE A 833 29.46 5.52 1.94
N GLU A 834 28.60 4.60 2.38
CA GLU A 834 28.50 4.11 3.74
C GLU A 834 28.53 2.57 3.70
N PRO A 835 29.72 1.96 3.83
CA PRO A 835 29.92 0.52 3.76
C PRO A 835 28.94 -0.27 4.65
N GLY A 836 28.16 -1.16 4.04
CA GLY A 836 27.18 -2.00 4.74
C GLY A 836 25.86 -1.31 5.10
N SER A 837 25.65 -0.05 4.71
CA SER A 837 24.43 0.70 5.00
C SER A 837 23.24 0.22 4.18
N GLU A 838 22.27 -0.41 4.85
CA GLU A 838 20.98 -0.76 4.25
C GLU A 838 20.21 0.48 3.79
N ALA A 839 20.33 1.59 4.51
CA ALA A 839 19.71 2.86 4.15
C ALA A 839 20.26 3.39 2.82
N GLN A 840 21.58 3.33 2.62
CA GLN A 840 22.16 3.72 1.34
C GLN A 840 21.76 2.77 0.21
N LEU A 841 21.73 1.46 0.45
CA LEU A 841 21.23 0.50 -0.54
C LEU A 841 19.80 0.82 -0.95
N ALA A 842 18.93 1.13 0.01
CA ALA A 842 17.56 1.54 -0.26
C ALA A 842 17.50 2.81 -1.12
N ILE A 843 18.35 3.82 -0.85
CA ILE A 843 18.45 5.03 -1.67
C ILE A 843 18.88 4.69 -3.10
N SER A 844 19.96 3.94 -3.28
CA SER A 844 20.44 3.52 -4.61
C SER A 844 19.40 2.69 -5.36
N ASN A 845 18.61 1.88 -4.66
CA ASN A 845 17.56 1.06 -5.25
C ASN A 845 16.39 1.86 -5.85
N ARG A 846 16.15 3.10 -5.38
CA ARG A 846 15.11 4.01 -5.93
C ARG A 846 15.45 4.59 -7.31
N HIS A 847 16.71 4.49 -7.71
CA HIS A 847 17.18 4.97 -9.01
C HIS A 847 17.31 3.85 -10.04
N ARG A 848 17.00 2.60 -9.68
CA ARG A 848 17.22 1.44 -10.55
C ARG A 848 16.39 1.54 -11.82
N ILE A 849 16.95 1.07 -12.93
CA ILE A 849 16.26 0.89 -14.21
C ILE A 849 16.17 -0.59 -14.56
N LEU A 850 15.09 -1.02 -15.22
CA LEU A 850 14.97 -2.37 -15.78
C LEU A 850 15.34 -2.31 -17.27
N ARG A 851 16.52 -2.83 -17.63
CA ARG A 851 17.02 -2.76 -19.01
C ARG A 851 16.52 -3.94 -19.83
N VAL A 852 15.90 -3.64 -20.97
CA VAL A 852 15.27 -4.62 -21.87
C VAL A 852 15.71 -4.45 -23.34
N GLY A 853 16.77 -3.66 -23.56
CA GLY A 853 17.35 -3.40 -24.87
C GLY A 853 17.98 -4.63 -25.53
N ARG A 854 18.30 -4.49 -26.83
CA ARG A 854 18.99 -5.51 -27.64
C ARG A 854 19.97 -4.86 -28.59
N THR A 855 21.00 -5.62 -28.96
CA THR A 855 21.96 -5.18 -29.97
C THR A 855 21.34 -5.17 -31.36
N TYR A 856 21.93 -4.40 -32.28
CA TYR A 856 21.59 -4.40 -33.71
C TYR A 856 22.87 -4.42 -34.54
N GLY A 857 22.76 -4.90 -35.79
CA GLY A 857 23.84 -4.83 -36.78
C GLY A 857 24.51 -6.17 -37.13
N PRO A 858 25.49 -6.16 -38.07
CA PRO A 858 25.85 -5.00 -38.88
C PRO A 858 24.72 -4.61 -39.83
N ASP A 859 24.37 -3.32 -39.87
CA ASP A 859 23.40 -2.79 -40.82
C ASP A 859 24.03 -2.65 -42.23
N LYS A 860 23.30 -2.07 -43.19
CA LYS A 860 23.83 -1.89 -44.57
C LYS A 860 25.06 -0.98 -44.63
N ALA A 861 25.25 -0.11 -43.65
CA ALA A 861 26.42 0.76 -43.52
C ALA A 861 27.55 0.08 -42.71
N GLY A 862 27.36 -1.17 -42.28
CA GLY A 862 28.32 -1.92 -41.47
C GLY A 862 28.32 -1.51 -39.99
N THR A 863 27.36 -0.69 -39.55
CA THR A 863 27.30 -0.19 -38.18
C THR A 863 26.62 -1.20 -37.25
N THR A 864 27.09 -1.25 -36.01
CA THR A 864 26.55 -2.09 -34.94
C THR A 864 26.32 -1.23 -33.72
N GLY A 865 25.42 -1.67 -32.84
CA GLY A 865 25.11 -0.89 -31.66
C GLY A 865 24.11 -1.57 -30.73
N LEU A 866 23.58 -0.78 -29.81
CA LEU A 866 22.59 -1.16 -28.83
C LEU A 866 21.34 -0.29 -29.01
N LEU A 867 20.19 -0.92 -29.24
CA LEU A 867 18.92 -0.27 -28.97
C LEU A 867 18.68 -0.36 -27.47
N PHE A 868 19.21 0.61 -26.74
CA PHE A 868 19.02 0.73 -25.30
C PHE A 868 17.55 0.99 -25.03
N MET A 869 16.97 0.16 -24.17
CA MET A 869 15.60 0.32 -23.69
C MET A 869 15.60 0.09 -22.19
N CYS A 870 14.98 0.99 -21.43
CA CYS A 870 14.74 0.75 -20.01
C CYS A 870 13.35 1.21 -19.55
N LEU A 871 12.83 0.51 -18.54
CA LEU A 871 11.55 0.79 -17.91
C LEU A 871 11.71 1.54 -16.60
N ASN A 872 10.80 2.48 -16.35
CA ASN A 872 10.76 3.42 -15.24
C ASN A 872 9.32 3.78 -14.86
N THR A 873 9.07 4.16 -13.61
CA THR A 873 7.86 4.92 -13.24
C THR A 873 8.12 6.41 -13.14
N ASP A 874 9.39 6.79 -12.95
CA ASP A 874 9.85 8.18 -12.93
C ASP A 874 11.14 8.32 -13.73
N ILE A 875 11.03 8.90 -14.93
CA ILE A 875 12.16 9.07 -15.86
C ILE A 875 13.24 9.97 -15.25
N ASP A 876 12.88 11.03 -14.53
CA ASP A 876 13.84 11.97 -13.95
C ASP A 876 14.58 11.33 -12.77
N ARG A 877 13.85 10.66 -11.87
CA ARG A 877 14.44 9.98 -10.70
C ARG A 877 15.31 8.79 -11.08
N GLN A 878 15.01 8.10 -12.18
CA GLN A 878 15.69 6.86 -12.55
C GLN A 878 16.69 7.07 -13.69
N PHE A 879 16.24 6.99 -14.95
CA PHE A 879 17.13 7.12 -16.11
C PHE A 879 17.89 8.46 -16.13
N GLY A 880 17.17 9.58 -15.94
CA GLY A 880 17.72 10.93 -15.92
C GLY A 880 18.78 11.10 -14.82
N PHE A 881 18.47 10.66 -13.61
CA PHE A 881 19.39 10.71 -12.48
C PHE A 881 20.67 9.88 -12.71
N ILE A 882 20.54 8.64 -13.18
CA ILE A 882 21.70 7.80 -13.51
C ILE A 882 22.58 8.50 -14.54
N GLN A 883 21.98 8.99 -15.63
CA GLN A 883 22.70 9.60 -16.73
C GLN A 883 23.38 10.91 -16.30
N GLN A 884 22.63 11.83 -15.68
CA GLN A 884 23.10 13.17 -15.36
C GLN A 884 23.94 13.22 -14.07
N THR A 885 23.43 12.61 -13.00
CA THR A 885 23.97 12.78 -11.64
C THR A 885 25.06 11.77 -11.30
N TRP A 886 25.11 10.62 -11.98
CA TRP A 886 26.15 9.62 -11.73
C TRP A 886 27.11 9.47 -12.90
N ALA A 887 26.61 9.19 -14.10
CA ALA A 887 27.46 8.95 -15.27
C ALA A 887 28.19 10.23 -15.72
N LEU A 888 27.47 11.36 -15.84
CA LEU A 888 28.01 12.63 -16.32
C LEU A 888 28.54 13.57 -15.22
N ALA A 889 28.44 13.17 -13.94
CA ALA A 889 28.96 13.97 -12.84
C ALA A 889 30.50 13.99 -12.88
N PRO A 890 31.13 15.18 -13.04
CA PRO A 890 32.59 15.30 -13.07
C PRO A 890 33.21 15.03 -11.69
N SER A 891 32.43 15.17 -10.62
CA SER A 891 32.81 14.83 -9.25
C SER A 891 31.98 13.66 -8.76
N PHE A 892 32.62 12.51 -8.51
CA PHE A 892 31.93 11.27 -8.13
C PHE A 892 32.82 10.42 -7.21
N HIS A 893 32.40 10.24 -5.95
CA HIS A 893 33.07 9.39 -4.96
C HIS A 893 34.58 9.63 -4.76
N GLY A 894 35.04 10.88 -4.91
CA GLY A 894 36.46 11.27 -4.79
C GLY A 894 37.18 11.45 -6.13
N LEU A 895 36.50 11.17 -7.25
CA LEU A 895 36.94 11.60 -8.57
C LEU A 895 36.64 13.08 -8.78
N GLU A 896 37.47 13.74 -9.58
CA GLU A 896 37.27 15.11 -10.02
C GLU A 896 37.63 15.25 -11.50
N SER A 897 36.86 16.07 -12.23
CA SER A 897 37.04 16.33 -13.66
C SER A 897 37.01 15.07 -14.55
N GLU A 898 36.26 14.05 -14.14
CA GLU A 898 36.15 12.75 -14.82
C GLU A 898 34.69 12.29 -14.88
N VAL A 899 34.27 11.75 -16.01
CA VAL A 899 32.91 11.22 -16.27
C VAL A 899 32.98 9.75 -16.68
N ASP A 900 31.84 9.11 -16.93
CA ASP A 900 31.77 7.76 -17.48
C ASP A 900 32.49 7.66 -18.84
N ALA A 901 33.27 6.60 -19.05
CA ALA A 901 34.08 6.44 -20.25
C ALA A 901 33.29 6.16 -21.54
N PHE A 902 32.02 5.80 -21.43
CA PHE A 902 31.13 5.49 -22.55
C PHE A 902 30.08 6.56 -22.80
N VAL A 903 29.93 7.55 -21.91
CA VAL A 903 28.88 8.58 -22.06
C VAL A 903 29.39 9.99 -21.75
N GLY A 904 29.18 10.92 -22.69
CA GLY A 904 29.43 12.36 -22.53
C GLY A 904 30.91 12.76 -22.40
N VAL A 905 31.78 12.16 -23.22
CA VAL A 905 33.24 12.37 -23.20
C VAL A 905 33.64 13.69 -23.90
N SER A 906 32.79 14.26 -24.75
CA SER A 906 33.04 15.52 -25.46
C SER A 906 33.31 16.72 -24.52
N ASP A 907 34.36 17.50 -24.81
CA ASP A 907 34.87 18.71 -24.12
C ASP A 907 35.95 18.56 -23.01
N LYS A 908 37.11 17.97 -23.37
CA LYS A 908 38.39 17.97 -22.62
C LYS A 908 38.42 17.24 -21.26
N ARG A 909 37.36 16.51 -20.87
CA ARG A 909 37.29 15.71 -19.63
C ARG A 909 37.64 14.22 -19.83
N GLY A 910 38.50 13.93 -20.81
CA GLY A 910 38.81 12.58 -21.28
C GLY A 910 39.88 11.85 -20.48
N VAL A 911 39.70 11.73 -19.16
CA VAL A 911 40.57 10.95 -18.26
C VAL A 911 39.76 9.90 -17.53
N PHE A 912 40.28 8.67 -17.45
CA PHE A 912 39.75 7.60 -16.60
C PHE A 912 40.79 7.21 -15.55
N THR A 913 40.40 7.21 -14.27
CA THR A 913 41.31 6.98 -13.15
C THR A 913 41.17 5.57 -12.59
N ILE A 914 42.28 4.83 -12.56
CA ILE A 914 42.38 3.49 -11.99
C ILE A 914 43.24 3.54 -10.72
N PRO A 915 42.65 3.32 -9.52
CA PRO A 915 43.42 3.24 -8.29
C PRO A 915 44.38 2.04 -8.28
N THR A 916 45.62 2.24 -7.83
CA THR A 916 46.60 1.16 -7.62
C THR A 916 47.41 1.42 -6.34
N THR A 917 48.13 0.41 -5.85
CA THR A 917 49.00 0.52 -4.66
C THR A 917 50.15 1.51 -4.86
N ASP A 918 50.62 1.68 -6.11
CA ASP A 918 51.74 2.58 -6.48
C ASP A 918 51.25 3.97 -6.93
N GLY A 919 50.01 4.30 -6.55
CA GLY A 919 49.32 5.54 -6.90
C GLY A 919 48.42 5.42 -8.14
N PRO A 920 47.49 6.37 -8.35
CA PRO A 920 46.47 6.27 -9.38
C PRO A 920 47.04 6.31 -10.81
N ILE A 921 46.61 5.40 -11.66
CA ILE A 921 46.88 5.42 -13.10
C ILE A 921 45.78 6.23 -13.79
N ARG A 922 46.17 7.23 -14.60
CA ARG A 922 45.24 8.06 -15.38
C ARG A 922 45.35 7.69 -16.85
N VAL A 923 44.32 7.02 -17.37
CA VAL A 923 44.17 6.73 -18.80
C VAL A 923 43.62 7.99 -19.47
N LYS A 924 44.40 8.59 -20.36
CA LYS A 924 44.05 9.86 -21.03
C LYS A 924 43.64 9.63 -22.48
N GLY A 925 42.98 10.63 -23.06
CA GLY A 925 42.64 10.62 -24.49
C GLY A 925 41.40 9.81 -24.80
N LEU A 926 40.46 9.70 -23.84
CA LEU A 926 39.15 9.11 -24.10
C LEU A 926 38.48 9.81 -25.29
N ARG A 927 37.80 9.01 -26.12
CA ARG A 927 37.08 9.43 -27.33
C ARG A 927 35.62 9.00 -27.17
N ASP A 928 34.67 9.59 -27.91
CA ASP A 928 33.30 9.04 -27.86
C ASP A 928 33.22 7.77 -28.70
N PHE A 929 33.18 6.63 -28.02
CA PHE A 929 32.99 5.30 -28.61
C PHE A 929 31.52 4.99 -28.88
N VAL A 930 30.60 5.75 -28.26
CA VAL A 930 29.16 5.58 -28.36
C VAL A 930 28.56 6.86 -28.94
N THR A 931 27.78 6.73 -30.02
CA THR A 931 27.07 7.84 -30.65
C THR A 931 25.57 7.63 -30.61
N VAL A 932 24.82 8.62 -30.15
CA VAL A 932 23.36 8.59 -30.08
C VAL A 932 22.78 8.91 -31.47
N LYS A 933 22.01 7.99 -32.01
CA LYS A 933 21.36 8.12 -33.33
C LYS A 933 19.86 8.34 -33.26
N GLY A 934 19.27 8.31 -32.08
CA GLY A 934 17.84 8.54 -31.92
C GLY A 934 17.40 8.24 -30.50
N SER A 935 16.43 8.99 -30.02
CA SER A 935 15.94 8.86 -28.66
C SER A 935 14.52 9.38 -28.55
N ALA A 936 13.70 8.73 -27.73
CA ALA A 936 12.41 9.24 -27.29
C ALA A 936 11.97 8.56 -25.99
N TYR A 937 11.01 9.19 -25.32
CA TYR A 937 10.32 8.63 -24.17
C TYR A 937 8.92 8.20 -24.57
N PHE A 938 8.54 7.00 -24.15
CA PHE A 938 7.26 6.38 -24.44
C PHE A 938 6.56 6.00 -23.13
N PHE A 939 5.24 6.00 -23.15
CA PHE A 939 4.39 5.41 -22.14
C PHE A 939 3.93 4.05 -22.67
N LEU A 940 4.13 2.99 -21.88
CA LEU A 940 3.61 1.64 -22.11
C LEU A 940 2.31 1.53 -21.31
N PRO A 941 1.14 1.73 -21.94
CA PRO A 941 -0.14 1.67 -21.26
C PRO A 941 -0.48 0.26 -20.77
N GLY A 942 -1.19 0.17 -19.65
CA GLY A 942 -1.88 -1.05 -19.25
C GLY A 942 -2.97 -1.43 -20.25
N ARG A 943 -3.48 -2.67 -20.19
CA ARG A 943 -4.49 -3.18 -21.15
C ARG A 943 -5.77 -2.34 -21.13
N ARG A 944 -6.33 -2.04 -19.95
CA ARG A 944 -7.47 -1.10 -19.82
C ARG A 944 -7.19 0.28 -20.41
N ALA A 945 -5.98 0.81 -20.24
CA ALA A 945 -5.59 2.10 -20.83
C ALA A 945 -5.52 2.05 -22.36
N VAL A 946 -5.05 0.96 -22.96
CA VAL A 946 -5.15 0.77 -24.43
C VAL A 946 -6.60 0.75 -24.88
N HIS A 947 -7.47 0.02 -24.17
CA HIS A 947 -8.90 -0.04 -24.51
C HIS A 947 -9.53 1.35 -24.48
N TYR A 948 -9.29 2.12 -23.40
CA TYR A 948 -9.72 3.52 -23.29
C TYR A 948 -9.22 4.39 -24.44
N LEU A 949 -7.92 4.32 -24.77
CA LEU A 949 -7.33 5.11 -25.86
C LEU A 949 -7.89 4.72 -27.23
N SER A 950 -8.29 3.46 -27.40
CA SER A 950 -8.84 2.90 -28.64
C SER A 950 -10.34 3.10 -28.79
N ALA A 951 -11.06 3.35 -27.70
CA ALA A 951 -12.50 3.53 -27.71
C ALA A 951 -12.87 4.70 -28.62
N VAL A 952 -13.75 4.40 -29.60
CA VAL A 952 -14.32 5.38 -30.52
C VAL A 952 -15.31 6.22 -29.73
N PRO A 953 -15.11 7.54 -29.56
CA PRO A 953 -16.19 8.42 -29.14
C PRO A 953 -17.27 8.48 -30.21
#